data_AF-A0A534TXC2-F1
#
_entry.id   AF-A0A534TXC2-F1
#
_cell.length_a   1.000
_cell.length_b   1.000
_cell.length_c   1.000
_cell.angle_alpha   90.00
_cell.angle_beta   90.00
_cell.angle_gamma   90.00
#
_symmetry.space_group_name_H-M   'P 1'
#
loop_
_entity.id
_entity.type
_entity.pdbx_description
1 polymer ?
#
loop_
_entity_poly.entity_id
_entity_poly.type
_entity_poly.pdbx_seq_one_letter_code
_entity_poly.pdbx_strand_id
1 'polypeptide(L)'
;MRVGCRSVALATALAAVVAFGATAHAATANKCASGKVKLAGKTAAGILGCYGKGAGKTDSAGNPLTVAACVSKVRGKFIVGSQKIDSKQKVTPPTDPSNCPHATGLTPGTGDEGTVIHDLNGALKDLADDLDPNFPHWTIPSGSIATKGSKCTAGKYKCVAKLMGGVAKCYGKALGAGSQVNTAAPGCIAGVEAKFSGGGVGCMDKLEAKEVPPKSDNTNVCTAGNGDATSLKKKAEHWVFHNQAFYGQTASAEPAACASQIDFQGTSTDCILDTGWTGNGHDSTVISDGHVSVTVNGCTGDATAPACGVCTYEGAYENVAGEFQANRCVGDTRKTCEWDEDCPGVGPCRYHFGTYLPLAAGGMTTCVQNTFVSALTGTADYGTGASTGIAQNQSIVYTGLTQSNPCARCVGDAANGSSPNASFGTTSLDCRITAGAIIATLPINLNNTMGTKHATLTASNPNCRAAGFTTNKCQCDTCSGGVPGQIIVCSSNADCPAGGTCGGKRCIGTSPNIDGTVCTLNSDCPGGACNVPGAATAPNQCDGGSGDCFADAGTPSPNDRICGSGPFQQFCGPVETFRGCTSNAQCNVECGTGGACSDTCSVGRFRDCFDNGVLGEDDAATGAADPPVAHQSDPRLAALFCVAGTNSGAVNAASSRATPSTTAPCRLRSRLPAAAFPAAGRFEGPGRRPTSGAFPFPPSWKRRFAASPAP
;
A
#
# COMPACT_ATOMS: atom_id res chain seq x y z
N MET A 1 -37.82 -9.21 -41.79
CA MET A 1 -37.44 -9.37 -43.21
C MET A 1 -36.17 -10.20 -43.29
N ARG A 2 -36.14 -11.17 -44.21
CA ARG A 2 -35.12 -12.21 -44.39
C ARG A 2 -33.97 -11.75 -45.31
N VAL A 3 -32.95 -12.63 -45.33
CA VAL A 3 -31.92 -12.89 -46.37
C VAL A 3 -30.64 -12.10 -46.11
N GLY A 4 -29.48 -12.69 -45.80
CA GLY A 4 -28.79 -13.89 -46.34
C GLY A 4 -27.44 -13.38 -46.90
N CYS A 5 -26.28 -14.05 -46.91
CA CYS A 5 -25.94 -15.46 -46.95
C CYS A 5 -24.40 -15.59 -46.84
N ARG A 6 -23.96 -16.63 -46.10
CA ARG A 6 -22.94 -17.65 -46.45
C ARG A 6 -21.48 -17.27 -46.78
N SER A 7 -20.45 -18.11 -46.60
CA SER A 7 -20.11 -19.33 -45.85
C SER A 7 -18.81 -19.87 -46.51
N VAL A 8 -18.14 -20.82 -45.84
CA VAL A 8 -17.19 -21.86 -46.37
C VAL A 8 -15.71 -21.42 -46.47
N ALA A 9 -14.69 -22.17 -46.08
CA ALA A 9 -14.46 -23.33 -45.18
C ALA A 9 -12.94 -23.61 -45.24
N LEU A 10 -12.33 -24.14 -44.18
CA LEU A 10 -11.65 -25.45 -44.23
C LEU A 10 -11.18 -25.87 -42.83
N ALA A 11 -11.70 -27.01 -42.39
CA ALA A 11 -11.13 -27.85 -41.34
C ALA A 11 -10.11 -28.80 -41.98
N THR A 12 -8.95 -29.02 -41.35
CA THR A 12 -8.24 -30.31 -41.25
C THR A 12 -6.89 -30.14 -40.54
N ALA A 13 -6.83 -30.53 -39.27
CA ALA A 13 -5.69 -31.20 -38.63
C ALA A 13 -6.13 -31.69 -37.24
N LEU A 14 -6.80 -32.83 -37.22
CA LEU A 14 -6.85 -33.69 -36.03
C LEU A 14 -5.94 -34.89 -36.31
N ALA A 15 -5.17 -35.29 -35.29
CA ALA A 15 -4.43 -36.53 -35.14
C ALA A 15 -2.98 -36.59 -35.69
N ALA A 16 -2.03 -36.19 -34.82
CA ALA A 16 -0.82 -36.97 -34.57
C ALA A 16 -0.32 -36.72 -33.14
N VAL A 17 -0.05 -37.82 -32.43
CA VAL A 17 0.72 -37.95 -31.18
C VAL A 17 -0.01 -37.70 -29.85
N VAL A 18 -0.66 -38.78 -29.43
CA VAL A 18 -0.72 -39.30 -28.05
C VAL A 18 0.63 -39.18 -27.33
N ALA A 19 0.56 -38.90 -26.02
CA ALA A 19 1.61 -39.02 -24.98
C ALA A 19 2.47 -37.79 -24.68
N PHE A 20 1.96 -36.92 -23.81
CA PHE A 20 2.73 -36.52 -22.63
C PHE A 20 1.85 -36.76 -21.41
N GLY A 21 2.19 -37.82 -20.66
CA GLY A 21 1.65 -38.00 -19.34
C GLY A 21 1.99 -36.76 -18.52
N ALA A 22 1.06 -36.32 -17.68
CA ALA A 22 1.42 -35.54 -16.50
C ALA A 22 2.36 -36.43 -15.67
N THR A 23 3.66 -36.35 -15.94
CA THR A 23 4.66 -36.78 -14.99
C THR A 23 4.47 -35.87 -13.79
N ALA A 24 3.83 -36.39 -12.76
CA ALA A 24 3.98 -35.87 -11.41
C ALA A 24 5.49 -35.88 -11.13
N HIS A 25 6.18 -34.78 -11.43
CA HIS A 25 7.58 -34.64 -11.13
C HIS A 25 7.68 -34.64 -9.61
N ALA A 26 8.21 -35.73 -9.06
CA ALA A 26 8.60 -35.80 -7.67
C ALA A 26 9.54 -34.62 -7.40
N ALA A 27 9.11 -33.65 -6.58
CA ALA A 27 10.03 -32.63 -6.12
C ALA A 27 11.19 -33.35 -5.42
N THR A 28 12.42 -33.00 -5.78
CA THR A 28 13.57 -33.69 -5.22
C THR A 28 13.74 -33.25 -3.76
N ALA A 29 13.98 -34.20 -2.86
CA ALA A 29 14.12 -33.90 -1.44
C ALA A 29 15.33 -32.96 -1.20
N ASN A 30 15.07 -31.73 -0.76
CA ASN A 30 16.11 -30.74 -0.50
C ASN A 30 16.32 -30.57 1.03
N LYS A 31 17.30 -31.29 1.57
CA LYS A 31 17.66 -31.25 3.00
C LYS A 31 18.24 -29.89 3.41
N CYS A 32 18.83 -29.16 2.46
CA CYS A 32 19.44 -27.86 2.67
C CYS A 32 18.35 -26.79 2.86
N ALA A 33 17.43 -26.69 1.90
CA ALA A 33 16.21 -25.88 1.96
C ALA A 33 15.39 -26.15 3.22
N SER A 34 15.20 -27.44 3.53
CA SER A 34 14.57 -27.91 4.75
C SER A 34 15.23 -27.35 6.01
N GLY A 35 16.56 -27.34 6.03
CA GLY A 35 17.36 -26.77 7.11
C GLY A 35 17.16 -25.27 7.25
N LYS A 36 17.27 -24.53 6.15
CA LYS A 36 17.18 -23.05 6.14
C LYS A 36 15.78 -22.56 6.52
N VAL A 37 14.70 -23.13 5.97
CA VAL A 37 13.32 -22.78 6.37
C VAL A 37 13.08 -23.05 7.86
N LYS A 38 13.55 -24.19 8.39
CA LYS A 38 13.46 -24.48 9.83
C LYS A 38 14.25 -23.50 10.68
N LEU A 39 15.40 -23.04 10.17
CA LEU A 39 16.24 -22.07 10.86
C LEU A 39 15.59 -20.68 10.84
N ALA A 40 15.10 -20.22 9.69
CA ALA A 40 14.36 -18.96 9.56
C ALA A 40 13.15 -18.92 10.49
N GLY A 41 12.35 -20.00 10.56
CA GLY A 41 11.23 -20.10 11.50
C GLY A 41 11.65 -20.05 12.98
N LYS A 42 12.82 -20.59 13.33
CA LYS A 42 13.40 -20.44 14.68
C LYS A 42 13.86 -19.02 14.96
N THR A 43 14.44 -18.34 13.97
CA THR A 43 14.85 -16.94 14.07
C THR A 43 13.65 -16.05 14.28
N ALA A 44 12.58 -16.24 13.49
CA ALA A 44 11.30 -15.54 13.64
C ALA A 44 10.74 -15.68 15.06
N ALA A 45 10.65 -16.93 15.54
CA ALA A 45 10.20 -17.21 16.90
C ALA A 45 11.13 -16.59 17.96
N GLY A 46 12.44 -16.51 17.69
CA GLY A 46 13.42 -15.89 18.55
C GLY A 46 13.26 -14.37 18.65
N ILE A 47 13.03 -13.69 17.52
CA ILE A 47 12.83 -12.24 17.45
C ILE A 47 11.50 -11.86 18.12
N LEU A 48 10.40 -12.56 17.81
CA LEU A 48 9.12 -12.36 18.52
C LEU A 48 9.26 -12.67 20.02
N GLY A 49 10.10 -13.64 20.39
CA GLY A 49 10.45 -13.90 21.78
C GLY A 49 11.22 -12.75 22.43
N CYS A 50 12.01 -11.99 21.67
CA CYS A 50 12.66 -10.76 22.11
C CYS A 50 11.63 -9.63 22.28
N TYR A 51 10.71 -9.43 21.33
CA TYR A 51 9.62 -8.45 21.46
C TYR A 51 8.73 -8.76 22.67
N GLY A 52 8.34 -10.04 22.86
CA GLY A 52 7.58 -10.45 24.03
C GLY A 52 8.34 -10.30 25.37
N LYS A 53 9.68 -10.28 25.36
CA LYS A 53 10.47 -9.94 26.57
C LYS A 53 10.47 -8.45 26.84
N GLY A 54 10.60 -7.62 25.80
CA GLY A 54 10.47 -6.17 25.91
C GLY A 54 9.10 -5.79 26.43
N ALA A 55 8.04 -6.30 25.81
CA ALA A 55 6.66 -6.06 26.21
C ALA A 55 6.31 -6.57 27.62
N GLY A 56 7.06 -7.53 28.17
CA GLY A 56 6.75 -8.13 29.48
C GLY A 56 7.61 -7.65 30.64
N LYS A 57 8.60 -6.78 30.41
CA LYS A 57 9.58 -6.39 31.42
C LYS A 57 10.01 -4.93 31.27
N THR A 58 10.14 -4.25 32.40
CA THR A 58 10.88 -2.98 32.51
C THR A 58 12.29 -3.25 33.03
N ASP A 59 13.23 -2.34 32.77
CA ASP A 59 14.50 -2.30 33.47
C ASP A 59 14.32 -1.92 34.95
N SER A 60 15.42 -1.90 35.70
CA SER A 60 15.43 -1.54 37.12
C SER A 60 14.99 -0.09 37.40
N ALA A 61 14.98 0.76 36.38
CA ALA A 61 14.53 2.15 36.43
C ALA A 61 13.08 2.32 35.93
N GLY A 62 12.40 1.23 35.58
CA GLY A 62 11.03 1.27 35.05
C GLY A 62 10.94 1.56 33.55
N ASN A 63 12.07 1.70 32.84
CA ASN A 63 12.07 1.95 31.41
C ASN A 63 11.80 0.65 30.63
N PRO A 64 11.23 0.74 29.42
CA PRO A 64 11.09 -0.42 28.56
C PRO A 64 12.46 -1.01 28.16
N LEU A 65 12.63 -2.33 28.25
CA LEU A 65 13.90 -2.98 27.90
C LEU A 65 14.19 -2.85 26.41
N THR A 66 15.40 -2.37 26.06
CA THR A 66 15.83 -2.27 24.67
C THR A 66 15.91 -3.66 24.02
N VAL A 67 15.13 -3.85 22.96
CA VAL A 67 15.00 -5.17 22.30
C VAL A 67 16.13 -5.41 21.28
N ALA A 68 16.84 -4.35 20.87
CA ALA A 68 17.88 -4.36 19.86
C ALA A 68 19.00 -5.39 20.12
N ALA A 69 19.52 -5.46 21.35
CA ALA A 69 20.58 -6.41 21.71
C ALA A 69 20.10 -7.87 21.63
N CYS A 70 18.85 -8.14 22.01
CA CYS A 70 18.26 -9.47 21.92
C CYS A 70 18.06 -9.87 20.45
N VAL A 71 17.51 -8.98 19.63
CA VAL A 71 17.29 -9.20 18.19
C VAL A 71 18.62 -9.41 17.47
N SER A 72 19.62 -8.58 17.73
CA SER A 72 20.98 -8.74 17.18
C SER A 72 21.58 -10.11 17.51
N LYS A 73 21.44 -10.56 18.76
CA LYS A 73 21.89 -11.90 19.17
C LYS A 73 21.15 -13.03 18.46
N VAL A 74 19.85 -12.88 18.18
CA VAL A 74 19.06 -13.86 17.43
C VAL A 74 19.49 -13.87 15.95
N ARG A 75 19.71 -12.71 15.34
CA ARG A 75 20.23 -12.58 13.96
C ARG A 75 21.61 -13.22 13.82
N GLY A 76 22.53 -12.99 14.75
CA GLY A 76 23.85 -13.63 14.73
C GLY A 76 23.77 -15.17 14.75
N LYS A 77 22.79 -15.74 15.48
CA LYS A 77 22.55 -17.19 15.48
C LYS A 77 21.98 -17.70 14.15
N PHE A 78 21.21 -16.88 13.45
CA PHE A 78 20.72 -17.21 12.11
C PHE A 78 21.87 -17.28 11.12
N ILE A 79 22.71 -16.23 11.05
CA ILE A 79 23.86 -16.18 10.13
C ILE A 79 24.77 -17.39 10.34
N VAL A 80 25.21 -17.63 11.58
CA VAL A 80 26.07 -18.77 11.91
C VAL A 80 25.37 -20.11 11.63
N GLY A 81 24.05 -20.19 11.84
CA GLY A 81 23.27 -21.38 11.56
C GLY A 81 23.13 -21.67 10.07
N SER A 82 22.93 -20.63 9.25
CA SER A 82 22.79 -20.71 7.80
C SER A 82 24.10 -21.17 7.17
N GLN A 83 25.20 -20.53 7.54
CA GLN A 83 26.56 -20.91 7.13
C GLN A 83 26.90 -22.36 7.50
N LYS A 84 26.43 -22.85 8.67
CA LYS A 84 26.56 -24.26 9.08
C LYS A 84 25.72 -25.24 8.27
N ILE A 85 24.63 -24.77 7.66
CA ILE A 85 23.80 -25.58 6.75
C ILE A 85 24.46 -25.59 5.37
N ASP A 86 24.98 -24.45 4.91
CA ASP A 86 25.65 -24.31 3.62
C ASP A 86 26.94 -25.13 3.54
N SER A 87 27.76 -25.08 4.59
CA SER A 87 28.98 -25.90 4.72
C SER A 87 28.75 -27.42 4.74
N LYS A 88 27.52 -27.90 4.90
CA LYS A 88 27.20 -29.34 4.85
C LYS A 88 26.84 -29.83 3.44
N GLN A 89 26.85 -28.94 2.45
CA GLN A 89 26.62 -29.32 1.06
C GLN A 89 27.82 -30.11 0.52
N LYS A 90 27.56 -31.25 -0.11
CA LYS A 90 28.58 -31.99 -0.86
C LYS A 90 28.70 -31.36 -2.23
N VAL A 91 29.71 -30.52 -2.41
CA VAL A 91 30.00 -29.84 -3.68
C VAL A 91 30.62 -30.82 -4.67
N THR A 92 29.82 -31.68 -5.32
CA THR A 92 30.14 -32.31 -6.63
C THR A 92 29.02 -33.27 -7.06
N PRO A 93 28.41 -33.15 -8.26
CA PRO A 93 28.57 -32.09 -9.28
C PRO A 93 27.65 -30.87 -9.04
N PRO A 94 27.88 -29.74 -9.74
CA PRO A 94 27.13 -28.47 -9.58
C PRO A 94 25.66 -28.52 -9.97
N THR A 95 25.23 -29.59 -10.65
CA THR A 95 23.87 -29.76 -11.20
C THR A 95 22.98 -30.66 -10.36
N ASP A 96 23.40 -31.05 -9.15
CA ASP A 96 22.55 -31.87 -8.28
C ASP A 96 21.43 -31.00 -7.65
N PRO A 97 20.14 -31.30 -7.89
CA PRO A 97 18.99 -30.64 -7.24
C PRO A 97 18.97 -30.78 -5.71
N SER A 98 19.91 -31.54 -5.13
CA SER A 98 20.14 -31.62 -3.68
C SER A 98 20.93 -30.45 -3.08
N ASN A 99 21.51 -29.57 -3.90
CA ASN A 99 22.21 -28.36 -3.45
C ASN A 99 21.21 -27.27 -3.00
N CYS A 100 21.58 -26.38 -2.06
CA CYS A 100 20.73 -25.21 -1.81
C CYS A 100 20.77 -24.32 -3.05
N PRO A 101 19.62 -23.87 -3.57
CA PRO A 101 19.60 -22.83 -4.60
C PRO A 101 20.37 -21.63 -4.06
N HIS A 102 21.44 -21.27 -4.77
CA HIS A 102 22.05 -19.96 -4.59
C HIS A 102 21.24 -18.99 -5.45
N ALA A 103 21.02 -17.77 -4.97
CA ALA A 103 20.57 -16.72 -5.86
C ALA A 103 21.54 -16.66 -7.04
N THR A 104 21.01 -16.79 -8.26
CA THR A 104 21.79 -16.78 -9.50
C THR A 104 22.64 -15.52 -9.54
N GLY A 105 23.97 -15.66 -9.53
CA GLY A 105 24.92 -14.54 -9.56
C GLY A 105 25.80 -14.36 -8.32
N LEU A 106 25.58 -15.12 -7.23
CA LEU A 106 26.43 -15.06 -6.03
C LEU A 106 27.39 -16.25 -5.92
N THR A 107 28.63 -15.99 -5.49
CA THR A 107 29.67 -17.01 -5.26
C THR A 107 29.22 -18.05 -4.22
N PRO A 108 29.58 -19.35 -4.39
CA PRO A 108 29.23 -20.39 -3.45
C PRO A 108 29.64 -20.06 -1.99
N GLY A 109 28.68 -20.02 -1.08
CA GLY A 109 28.92 -19.98 0.37
C GLY A 109 28.71 -18.65 1.12
N THR A 110 28.24 -17.57 0.47
CA THR A 110 27.87 -16.32 1.17
C THR A 110 26.83 -15.53 0.37
N GLY A 111 25.70 -15.14 0.98
CA GLY A 111 24.99 -13.95 0.49
C GLY A 111 23.47 -13.92 0.57
N ASP A 112 22.80 -15.00 0.98
CA ASP A 112 21.32 -15.01 1.07
C ASP A 112 20.79 -14.64 2.47
N GLU A 113 21.67 -14.63 3.48
CA GLU A 113 21.27 -14.34 4.85
C GLU A 113 20.80 -12.90 5.06
N GLY A 114 21.36 -11.95 4.31
CA GLY A 114 21.00 -10.53 4.36
C GLY A 114 19.55 -10.31 3.92
N THR A 115 19.18 -10.87 2.77
CA THR A 115 17.82 -10.80 2.20
C THR A 115 16.82 -11.46 3.12
N VAL A 116 17.11 -12.66 3.63
CA VAL A 116 16.16 -13.35 4.52
C VAL A 116 16.01 -12.62 5.85
N ILE A 117 17.08 -12.03 6.40
CA ILE A 117 16.98 -11.19 7.59
C ILE A 117 16.13 -9.95 7.29
N HIS A 118 16.28 -9.34 6.12
CA HIS A 118 15.48 -8.18 5.69
C HIS A 118 13.98 -8.52 5.64
N ASP A 119 13.61 -9.58 4.93
CA ASP A 119 12.21 -10.03 4.79
C ASP A 119 11.62 -10.45 6.13
N LEU A 120 12.44 -11.10 6.96
CA LEU A 120 12.08 -11.44 8.32
C LEU A 120 11.80 -10.19 9.15
N ASN A 121 12.55 -9.11 8.98
CA ASN A 121 12.31 -7.88 9.74
C ASN A 121 11.03 -7.18 9.30
N GLY A 122 10.77 -7.09 8.00
CA GLY A 122 9.53 -6.50 7.46
C GLY A 122 8.30 -7.23 8.00
N ALA A 123 8.23 -8.54 7.77
CA ALA A 123 7.09 -9.34 8.20
C ALA A 123 6.89 -9.36 9.73
N LEU A 124 7.98 -9.35 10.51
CA LEU A 124 7.89 -9.31 11.97
C LEU A 124 7.53 -7.93 12.50
N LYS A 125 7.86 -6.85 11.78
CA LYS A 125 7.43 -5.50 12.13
C LYS A 125 5.92 -5.38 11.91
N ASP A 126 5.42 -5.76 10.73
CA ASP A 126 3.97 -5.71 10.44
C ASP A 126 3.16 -6.54 11.45
N LEU A 127 3.70 -7.70 11.86
CA LEU A 127 3.10 -8.56 12.86
C LEU A 127 3.15 -7.95 14.27
N ALA A 128 4.21 -7.21 14.58
CA ALA A 128 4.35 -6.52 15.86
C ALA A 128 3.39 -5.32 15.94
N ASP A 129 3.27 -4.56 14.86
CA ASP A 129 2.36 -3.43 14.74
C ASP A 129 0.89 -3.89 14.84
N ASP A 130 0.52 -5.02 14.21
CA ASP A 130 -0.80 -5.64 14.38
C ASP A 130 -1.10 -6.04 15.83
N LEU A 131 -0.09 -6.60 16.52
CA LEU A 131 -0.23 -7.10 17.88
C LEU A 131 -0.22 -5.99 18.93
N ASP A 132 0.46 -4.90 18.61
CA ASP A 132 0.64 -3.72 19.43
C ASP A 132 0.89 -2.50 18.52
N PRO A 133 -0.16 -1.74 18.15
CA PRO A 133 -0.05 -0.57 17.29
C PRO A 133 0.89 0.53 17.82
N ASN A 134 1.27 0.46 19.11
CA ASN A 134 2.23 1.39 19.72
C ASN A 134 3.70 0.95 19.56
N PHE A 135 3.94 -0.19 18.91
CA PHE A 135 5.26 -0.60 18.43
C PHE A 135 5.56 0.19 17.14
N PRO A 136 6.73 0.86 16.92
CA PRO A 136 7.99 0.85 17.65
C PRO A 136 8.31 2.19 18.38
N HIS A 137 7.33 3.02 18.72
CA HIS A 137 7.49 4.36 19.32
C HIS A 137 8.01 4.36 20.79
N TRP A 138 8.92 3.45 21.12
CA TRP A 138 9.53 3.33 22.45
C TRP A 138 10.67 4.34 22.69
N THR A 139 10.81 5.34 21.82
CA THR A 139 11.57 6.56 22.08
C THR A 139 10.57 7.67 22.37
N ILE A 140 10.20 7.84 23.64
CA ILE A 140 9.39 8.96 24.10
C ILE A 140 10.35 10.09 24.53
N PRO A 141 10.18 11.33 24.02
CA PRO A 141 10.75 12.52 24.63
C PRO A 141 10.21 12.66 26.05
N SER A 142 11.12 12.61 27.02
CA SER A 142 10.94 12.86 28.46
C SER A 142 9.57 13.43 28.90
N GLY A 143 8.69 12.58 29.44
CA GLY A 143 7.55 13.04 30.25
C GLY A 143 6.34 12.10 30.35
N SER A 144 6.05 11.32 29.31
CA SER A 144 4.86 10.46 29.29
C SER A 144 5.23 9.02 29.65
N ILE A 145 4.64 8.48 30.72
CA ILE A 145 4.82 7.09 31.14
C ILE A 145 4.35 6.20 29.98
N ALA A 146 5.29 5.57 29.27
CA ALA A 146 5.01 4.48 28.35
C ALA A 146 4.06 3.52 29.06
N THR A 147 2.88 3.27 28.48
CA THR A 147 1.94 2.29 29.02
C THR A 147 2.70 1.00 29.24
N LYS A 148 2.88 0.66 30.52
CA LYS A 148 3.60 -0.51 31.01
C LYS A 148 3.21 -1.72 30.17
N GLY A 149 4.18 -2.29 29.44
CA GLY A 149 3.91 -3.39 28.52
C GLY A 149 3.11 -4.50 29.21
N SER A 150 2.02 -4.94 28.57
CA SER A 150 1.08 -5.87 29.20
C SER A 150 1.59 -7.30 29.12
N LYS A 151 1.35 -8.09 30.19
CA LYS A 151 1.63 -9.54 30.14
C LYS A 151 0.84 -10.24 29.03
N CYS A 152 -0.28 -9.66 28.60
CA CYS A 152 -1.08 -10.15 27.50
C CYS A 152 -0.35 -9.99 26.15
N THR A 153 0.15 -8.81 25.84
CA THR A 153 0.92 -8.53 24.61
C THR A 153 2.15 -9.44 24.53
N ALA A 154 2.89 -9.57 25.64
CA ALA A 154 3.98 -10.53 25.74
C ALA A 154 3.55 -12.00 25.52
N GLY A 155 2.31 -12.34 25.89
CA GLY A 155 1.67 -13.62 25.61
C GLY A 155 1.34 -13.80 24.13
N LYS A 156 0.71 -12.80 23.49
CA LYS A 156 0.34 -12.82 22.06
C LYS A 156 1.58 -13.03 21.19
N TYR A 157 2.67 -12.27 21.44
CA TYR A 157 3.97 -12.47 20.78
C TYR A 157 4.48 -13.92 20.88
N LYS A 158 4.35 -14.55 22.06
CA LYS A 158 4.76 -15.96 22.25
C LYS A 158 3.87 -16.94 21.50
N CYS A 159 2.57 -16.67 21.37
CA CYS A 159 1.66 -17.52 20.61
C CYS A 159 1.99 -17.46 19.12
N VAL A 160 2.20 -16.26 18.57
CA VAL A 160 2.55 -16.10 17.16
C VAL A 160 3.95 -16.66 16.85
N ALA A 161 4.92 -16.49 17.77
CA ALA A 161 6.23 -17.14 17.66
C ALA A 161 6.13 -18.66 17.50
N LYS A 162 5.22 -19.30 18.25
CA LYS A 162 4.97 -20.76 18.15
C LYS A 162 4.28 -21.14 16.84
N LEU A 163 3.35 -20.31 16.37
CA LEU A 163 2.68 -20.50 15.08
C LEU A 163 3.71 -20.48 13.93
N MET A 164 4.48 -19.40 13.80
CA MET A 164 5.50 -19.26 12.74
C MET A 164 6.53 -20.38 12.77
N GLY A 165 7.08 -20.70 13.95
CA GLY A 165 8.03 -21.80 14.10
C GLY A 165 7.41 -23.17 13.78
N GLY A 166 6.12 -23.37 14.07
CA GLY A 166 5.37 -24.57 13.77
C GLY A 166 5.12 -24.74 12.27
N VAL A 167 4.62 -23.70 11.60
CA VAL A 167 4.37 -23.68 10.15
C VAL A 167 5.67 -23.90 9.37
N ALA A 168 6.75 -23.19 9.73
CA ALA A 168 8.08 -23.39 9.15
C ALA A 168 8.61 -24.83 9.34
N LYS A 169 8.29 -25.47 10.47
CA LYS A 169 8.65 -26.88 10.68
C LYS A 169 7.86 -27.82 9.76
N CYS A 170 6.58 -27.55 9.50
CA CYS A 170 5.76 -28.33 8.57
C CYS A 170 6.30 -28.23 7.13
N TYR A 171 6.54 -27.02 6.65
CA TYR A 171 7.12 -26.79 5.32
C TYR A 171 8.54 -27.34 5.21
N GLY A 172 9.38 -27.17 6.24
CA GLY A 172 10.69 -27.80 6.27
C GLY A 172 10.63 -29.33 6.21
N LYS A 173 9.62 -29.99 6.80
CA LYS A 173 9.43 -31.44 6.61
C LYS A 173 9.08 -31.78 5.16
N ALA A 174 8.19 -31.00 4.56
CA ALA A 174 7.76 -31.17 3.17
C ALA A 174 8.93 -31.07 2.18
N LEU A 175 9.74 -30.03 2.33
CA LEU A 175 10.97 -29.81 1.55
C LEU A 175 11.97 -30.96 1.72
N GLY A 176 12.16 -31.41 2.97
CA GLY A 176 13.08 -32.52 3.27
C GLY A 176 12.60 -33.88 2.73
N ALA A 177 11.31 -33.99 2.41
CA ALA A 177 10.70 -35.16 1.79
C ALA A 177 10.51 -35.01 0.28
N GLY A 178 10.77 -33.83 -0.29
CA GLY A 178 10.54 -33.59 -1.72
C GLY A 178 9.06 -33.65 -2.09
N SER A 179 8.19 -33.13 -1.24
CA SER A 179 6.74 -33.22 -1.47
C SER A 179 6.02 -31.97 -0.98
N GLN A 180 4.76 -31.84 -1.34
CA GLN A 180 3.91 -30.77 -0.83
C GLN A 180 3.63 -30.97 0.66
N VAL A 181 3.41 -29.87 1.38
CA VAL A 181 3.20 -29.91 2.84
C VAL A 181 2.01 -30.78 3.24
N ASN A 182 0.94 -30.77 2.45
CA ASN A 182 -0.26 -31.57 2.68
C ASN A 182 -0.03 -33.07 2.42
N THR A 183 0.98 -33.43 1.62
CA THR A 183 1.31 -34.82 1.27
C THR A 183 2.37 -35.39 2.21
N ALA A 184 3.46 -34.66 2.46
CA ALA A 184 4.55 -35.10 3.33
C ALA A 184 4.26 -34.93 4.82
N ALA A 185 3.33 -34.05 5.18
CA ALA A 185 2.90 -33.86 6.56
C ALA A 185 1.39 -33.57 6.63
N PRO A 186 0.52 -34.54 6.26
CA PRO A 186 -0.93 -34.35 6.28
C PRO A 186 -1.41 -33.87 7.65
N GLY A 187 -2.21 -32.80 7.67
CA GLY A 187 -2.72 -32.20 8.90
C GLY A 187 -1.68 -31.46 9.77
N CYS A 188 -0.43 -31.30 9.31
CA CYS A 188 0.60 -30.61 10.10
C CYS A 188 0.27 -29.14 10.33
N ILE A 189 -0.10 -28.41 9.29
CA ILE A 189 -0.49 -26.99 9.38
C ILE A 189 -1.74 -26.87 10.25
N ALA A 190 -2.80 -27.61 9.95
CA ALA A 190 -4.03 -27.64 10.75
C ALA A 190 -3.77 -27.93 12.25
N GLY A 191 -2.83 -28.84 12.56
CA GLY A 191 -2.43 -29.14 13.93
C GLY A 191 -1.63 -28.03 14.62
N VAL A 192 -0.91 -27.19 13.87
CA VAL A 192 -0.27 -25.97 14.39
C VAL A 192 -1.30 -24.87 14.59
N GLU A 193 -2.19 -24.68 13.61
CA GLU A 193 -3.27 -23.69 13.68
C GLU A 193 -4.23 -23.95 14.83
N ALA A 194 -4.61 -25.22 15.07
CA ALA A 194 -5.46 -25.59 16.21
C ALA A 194 -4.80 -25.30 17.56
N LYS A 195 -3.46 -25.39 17.65
CA LYS A 195 -2.71 -24.98 18.85
C LYS A 195 -2.62 -23.47 19.00
N PHE A 196 -2.79 -22.73 17.92
CA PHE A 196 -2.78 -21.27 17.92
C PHE A 196 -4.18 -20.71 18.25
N SER A 197 -5.20 -21.01 17.44
CA SER A 197 -6.61 -20.74 17.73
C SER A 197 -7.49 -21.88 17.21
N GLY A 198 -8.23 -22.52 18.12
CA GLY A 198 -8.84 -23.83 17.91
C GLY A 198 -10.04 -24.08 18.82
N GLY A 199 -10.96 -23.13 18.91
CA GLY A 199 -12.24 -23.32 19.61
C GLY A 199 -12.14 -23.18 21.13
N GLY A 200 -11.41 -22.17 21.63
CA GLY A 200 -11.32 -21.86 23.06
C GLY A 200 -10.12 -22.50 23.77
N VAL A 201 -9.42 -23.43 23.12
CA VAL A 201 -8.28 -24.14 23.69
C VAL A 201 -6.92 -23.73 23.12
N GLY A 202 -6.93 -22.94 22.04
CA GLY A 202 -5.73 -22.41 21.40
C GLY A 202 -4.94 -21.47 22.32
N CYS A 203 -3.66 -21.28 22.01
CA CYS A 203 -2.79 -20.37 22.73
C CYS A 203 -3.37 -18.94 22.78
N MET A 204 -3.92 -18.48 21.65
CA MET A 204 -4.53 -17.16 21.53
C MET A 204 -5.87 -17.12 22.26
N ASP A 205 -6.74 -18.11 22.02
CA ASP A 205 -8.03 -18.23 22.70
C ASP A 205 -7.88 -18.21 24.24
N LYS A 206 -6.86 -18.89 24.78
CA LYS A 206 -6.54 -18.91 26.22
C LYS A 206 -6.00 -17.59 26.77
N LEU A 207 -5.46 -16.72 25.92
CA LEU A 207 -5.02 -15.39 26.34
C LEU A 207 -6.19 -14.41 26.29
N GLU A 208 -7.02 -14.51 25.27
CA GLU A 208 -8.22 -13.68 25.09
C GLU A 208 -9.31 -14.02 26.11
N ALA A 209 -9.43 -15.28 26.53
CA ALA A 209 -10.39 -15.73 27.55
C ALA A 209 -10.01 -15.36 29.00
N LYS A 210 -8.84 -14.74 29.23
CA LYS A 210 -8.46 -14.29 30.57
C LYS A 210 -9.15 -12.95 30.86
N GLU A 211 -10.39 -13.00 31.31
CA GLU A 211 -11.10 -11.82 31.82
C GLU A 211 -10.39 -11.21 33.06
N VAL A 212 -10.48 -9.89 33.18
CA VAL A 212 -9.84 -9.10 34.24
C VAL A 212 -10.69 -9.17 35.52
N PRO A 213 -10.17 -9.67 36.67
CA PRO A 213 -10.81 -9.41 37.95
C PRO A 213 -10.65 -7.93 38.34
N PRO A 214 -11.61 -7.33 39.06
CA PRO A 214 -11.59 -5.92 39.43
C PRO A 214 -10.57 -5.70 40.57
N LYS A 215 -9.28 -5.68 40.25
CA LYS A 215 -8.24 -5.16 41.13
C LYS A 215 -7.32 -4.22 40.35
N SER A 216 -6.94 -3.16 41.04
CA SER A 216 -6.52 -1.84 40.55
C SER A 216 -5.12 -1.77 39.93
N ASP A 217 -4.68 -2.78 39.19
CA ASP A 217 -3.43 -2.77 38.43
C ASP A 217 -3.65 -3.27 36.99
N ASN A 218 -4.09 -2.34 36.15
CA ASN A 218 -4.32 -2.38 34.69
C ASN A 218 -3.15 -2.88 33.80
N THR A 219 -2.20 -3.63 34.34
CA THR A 219 -0.99 -4.16 33.66
C THR A 219 -1.20 -5.49 32.91
N ASN A 220 -2.42 -6.05 32.97
CA ASN A 220 -2.78 -7.32 32.32
C ASN A 220 -3.90 -7.19 31.27
N VAL A 221 -4.33 -5.97 30.92
CA VAL A 221 -5.43 -5.78 29.98
C VAL A 221 -4.97 -6.09 28.56
N CYS A 222 -5.66 -7.01 27.89
CA CYS A 222 -5.55 -7.22 26.46
C CYS A 222 -6.37 -6.13 25.75
N THR A 223 -5.80 -4.94 25.55
CA THR A 223 -6.52 -3.81 24.92
C THR A 223 -6.57 -3.90 23.39
N ALA A 224 -5.74 -4.73 22.76
CA ALA A 224 -5.72 -4.91 21.32
C ALA A 224 -6.62 -6.08 20.88
N GLY A 225 -7.61 -5.78 20.04
CA GLY A 225 -8.22 -6.68 19.05
C GLY A 225 -8.74 -8.03 19.55
N ASN A 226 -10.05 -8.12 19.80
CA ASN A 226 -10.75 -9.40 19.73
C ASN A 226 -10.94 -9.73 18.25
N GLY A 227 -10.32 -10.81 17.75
CA GLY A 227 -10.55 -11.32 16.37
C GLY A 227 -9.31 -11.45 15.46
N ASP A 228 -8.13 -11.07 15.93
CA ASP A 228 -6.91 -10.97 15.11
C ASP A 228 -6.36 -12.34 14.66
N ALA A 229 -6.78 -13.42 15.33
CA ALA A 229 -6.18 -14.74 15.15
C ALA A 229 -6.24 -15.25 13.70
N THR A 230 -7.30 -14.94 12.95
CA THR A 230 -7.43 -15.32 11.54
C THR A 230 -6.48 -14.52 10.64
N SER A 231 -6.30 -13.23 10.91
CA SER A 231 -5.35 -12.37 10.17
C SER A 231 -3.90 -12.80 10.43
N LEU A 232 -3.55 -13.02 11.70
CA LEU A 232 -2.23 -13.46 12.12
C LEU A 232 -1.87 -14.85 11.56
N LYS A 233 -2.85 -15.76 11.45
CA LYS A 233 -2.69 -17.05 10.75
C LYS A 233 -2.27 -16.84 9.30
N LYS A 234 -3.04 -16.07 8.54
CA LYS A 234 -2.76 -15.80 7.13
C LYS A 234 -1.40 -15.14 6.94
N LYS A 235 -1.04 -14.15 7.77
CA LYS A 235 0.28 -13.49 7.70
C LYS A 235 1.42 -14.46 7.99
N ALA A 236 1.28 -15.32 9.01
CA ALA A 236 2.28 -16.32 9.34
C ALA A 236 2.45 -17.38 8.24
N GLU A 237 1.35 -17.84 7.64
CA GLU A 237 1.39 -18.79 6.52
C GLU A 237 1.97 -18.17 5.26
N HIS A 238 1.56 -16.96 4.90
CA HIS A 238 2.07 -16.21 3.77
C HIS A 238 3.58 -16.00 3.90
N TRP A 239 4.06 -15.62 5.09
CA TRP A 239 5.49 -15.45 5.34
C TRP A 239 6.28 -16.76 5.14
N VAL A 240 5.80 -17.89 5.69
CA VAL A 240 6.51 -19.17 5.51
C VAL A 240 6.45 -19.62 4.06
N PHE A 241 5.31 -19.42 3.38
CA PHE A 241 5.14 -19.72 1.96
C PHE A 241 6.11 -18.91 1.07
N HIS A 242 6.34 -17.65 1.41
CA HIS A 242 7.29 -16.78 0.72
C HIS A 242 8.74 -17.26 0.91
N ASN A 243 9.11 -17.60 2.15
CA ASN A 243 10.46 -18.07 2.46
C ASN A 243 10.77 -19.46 1.89
N GLN A 244 9.81 -20.36 1.76
CA GLN A 244 10.07 -21.67 1.13
C GLN A 244 10.38 -21.55 -0.37
N ALA A 245 9.77 -20.59 -1.07
CA ALA A 245 10.00 -20.35 -2.49
C ALA A 245 11.44 -19.92 -2.72
N PHE A 246 11.96 -19.09 -1.80
CA PHE A 246 13.36 -18.67 -1.76
C PHE A 246 14.33 -19.84 -1.52
N TYR A 247 13.97 -20.81 -0.68
CA TYR A 247 14.93 -21.82 -0.21
C TYR A 247 14.97 -23.15 -0.95
N GLY A 248 13.95 -23.53 -1.71
CA GLY A 248 14.03 -24.80 -2.43
C GLY A 248 12.70 -25.38 -2.82
N GLN A 249 11.89 -24.61 -3.52
CA GLN A 249 10.97 -25.15 -4.51
C GLN A 249 10.71 -24.05 -5.53
N THR A 250 11.59 -23.97 -6.54
CA THR A 250 11.01 -24.19 -7.85
C THR A 250 10.42 -25.60 -7.79
N ALA A 251 9.13 -25.72 -7.46
CA ALA A 251 8.34 -26.52 -8.40
C ALA A 251 8.80 -26.00 -9.76
N SER A 252 9.15 -26.88 -10.69
CA SER A 252 9.38 -26.48 -12.07
C SER A 252 8.09 -25.79 -12.55
N ALA A 253 7.88 -24.53 -12.16
CA ALA A 253 7.29 -23.52 -12.97
C ALA A 253 8.26 -23.51 -14.13
N GLU A 254 7.87 -24.22 -15.17
CA GLU A 254 8.20 -23.84 -16.52
C GLU A 254 8.36 -22.31 -16.55
N PRO A 255 9.49 -21.78 -17.06
CA PRO A 255 9.76 -20.35 -17.01
C PRO A 255 8.50 -19.59 -17.40
N ALA A 256 7.86 -18.95 -16.44
CA ALA A 256 6.58 -18.32 -16.68
C ALA A 256 6.85 -17.20 -17.65
N ALA A 257 6.02 -17.08 -18.69
CA ALA A 257 6.09 -15.92 -19.58
C ALA A 257 6.09 -14.65 -18.71
N CYS A 258 6.84 -13.63 -19.15
CA CYS A 258 6.74 -12.32 -18.53
C CYS A 258 5.27 -11.93 -18.42
N ALA A 259 4.86 -11.45 -17.24
CA ALA A 259 3.46 -11.18 -17.00
C ALA A 259 2.96 -10.13 -17.99
N SER A 260 1.75 -10.34 -18.51
CA SER A 260 1.08 -9.39 -19.41
C SER A 260 0.31 -8.31 -18.65
N GLN A 261 0.19 -8.43 -17.32
CA GLN A 261 -0.53 -7.50 -16.47
C GLN A 261 0.17 -7.36 -15.11
N ILE A 262 0.16 -6.15 -14.55
CA ILE A 262 0.55 -5.86 -13.16
C ILE A 262 -0.64 -5.21 -12.46
N ASP A 263 -0.96 -5.72 -11.28
CA ASP A 263 -1.97 -5.16 -10.40
C ASP A 263 -1.27 -4.36 -9.32
N PHE A 264 -1.53 -3.05 -9.25
CA PHE A 264 -0.97 -2.16 -8.25
C PHE A 264 -1.99 -1.91 -7.14
N GLN A 265 -1.63 -2.26 -5.92
CA GLN A 265 -2.42 -2.01 -4.71
C GLN A 265 -1.68 -1.03 -3.80
N GLY A 266 -2.21 0.18 -3.61
CA GLY A 266 -1.69 1.14 -2.64
C GLY A 266 -1.94 0.68 -1.21
N THR A 267 -0.94 0.80 -0.34
CA THR A 267 -1.09 0.56 1.10
C THR A 267 -0.67 1.80 1.86
N SER A 268 -1.48 2.20 2.84
CA SER A 268 -1.28 3.45 3.59
C SER A 268 -0.29 3.31 4.75
N THR A 269 0.24 2.09 4.99
CA THR A 269 1.18 1.83 6.07
C THR A 269 2.48 2.58 5.80
N ASP A 270 2.74 3.63 6.60
CA ASP A 270 3.84 4.60 6.44
C ASP A 270 3.65 5.67 5.35
N CYS A 271 2.48 5.76 4.72
CA CYS A 271 2.19 6.85 3.77
C CYS A 271 1.80 8.13 4.50
N ILE A 272 2.56 9.18 4.24
CA ILE A 272 2.25 10.54 4.66
C ILE A 272 2.09 11.41 3.41
N LEU A 273 1.07 12.25 3.41
CA LEU A 273 0.83 13.29 2.43
C LEU A 273 0.95 14.61 3.16
N ASP A 274 1.95 15.38 2.76
CA ASP A 274 2.16 16.73 3.24
C ASP A 274 1.69 17.68 2.16
N THR A 275 0.72 18.52 2.52
CA THR A 275 0.19 19.54 1.62
C THR A 275 0.29 20.90 2.26
N GLY A 276 0.84 21.83 1.49
CA GLY A 276 0.81 23.25 1.80
C GLY A 276 1.89 23.79 2.71
N TRP A 277 2.33 25.01 2.43
CA TRP A 277 3.26 25.79 3.25
C TRP A 277 2.65 26.28 4.57
N THR A 278 1.32 26.21 4.70
CA THR A 278 0.59 26.55 5.93
C THR A 278 0.73 25.50 7.01
N GLY A 279 1.31 24.32 6.73
CA GLY A 279 1.49 23.25 7.71
C GLY A 279 0.21 22.53 8.16
N ASN A 280 -0.96 23.00 7.72
CA ASN A 280 -2.24 22.45 8.20
C ASN A 280 -2.56 21.07 7.62
N GLY A 281 -2.06 20.78 6.42
CA GLY A 281 -2.29 19.53 5.70
C GLY A 281 -1.07 18.61 5.70
N HIS A 282 -0.13 18.80 6.62
CA HIS A 282 0.99 17.90 6.87
C HIS A 282 0.53 16.66 7.64
N ASP A 283 1.30 15.57 7.55
CA ASP A 283 1.01 14.29 8.22
C ASP A 283 -0.33 13.65 7.83
N SER A 284 -0.90 14.01 6.68
CA SER A 284 -2.17 13.41 6.27
C SER A 284 -1.94 11.98 5.78
N THR A 285 -2.72 11.01 6.26
CA THR A 285 -2.64 9.65 5.73
C THR A 285 -3.35 9.53 4.39
N VAL A 286 -2.80 8.77 3.45
CA VAL A 286 -3.41 8.54 2.12
C VAL A 286 -4.21 7.23 2.10
N ILE A 287 -5.13 7.08 1.14
CA ILE A 287 -6.03 5.93 1.02
C ILE A 287 -5.27 4.59 1.02
N SER A 288 -5.74 3.60 1.80
CA SER A 288 -5.33 2.21 1.66
C SER A 288 -6.20 1.46 0.65
N ASP A 289 -5.64 0.43 0.01
CA ASP A 289 -6.35 -0.49 -0.88
C ASP A 289 -6.80 0.12 -2.22
N GLY A 290 -6.21 1.25 -2.63
CA GLY A 290 -6.38 1.75 -3.99
C GLY A 290 -5.83 0.76 -5.00
N HIS A 291 -6.68 0.23 -5.88
CA HIS A 291 -6.30 -0.82 -6.83
C HIS A 291 -6.36 -0.32 -8.29
N VAL A 292 -5.27 -0.52 -9.04
CA VAL A 292 -5.20 -0.20 -10.47
C VAL A 292 -4.40 -1.26 -11.21
N SER A 293 -4.95 -1.76 -12.32
CA SER A 293 -4.27 -2.73 -13.18
C SER A 293 -3.64 -2.06 -14.40
N VAL A 294 -2.49 -2.54 -14.84
CA VAL A 294 -1.81 -2.11 -16.06
C VAL A 294 -1.43 -3.31 -16.93
N THR A 295 -1.43 -3.15 -18.24
CA THR A 295 -0.90 -4.11 -19.20
C THR A 295 0.60 -3.89 -19.35
N VAL A 296 1.37 -4.98 -19.42
CA VAL A 296 2.82 -4.98 -19.57
C VAL A 296 3.20 -5.37 -20.98
N ASN A 297 4.09 -4.59 -21.59
CA ASN A 297 4.56 -4.76 -22.95
C ASN A 297 6.07 -4.46 -23.06
N GLY A 298 6.69 -4.89 -24.16
CA GLY A 298 8.03 -4.39 -24.55
C GLY A 298 9.16 -4.68 -23.56
N CYS A 299 9.16 -5.84 -22.92
CA CYS A 299 10.23 -6.28 -22.03
C CYS A 299 11.57 -6.38 -22.76
N THR A 300 12.65 -5.83 -22.18
CA THR A 300 14.00 -5.83 -22.77
C THR A 300 14.79 -7.11 -22.52
N GLY A 301 14.38 -7.90 -21.52
CA GLY A 301 15.04 -9.15 -21.15
C GLY A 301 14.44 -10.38 -21.84
N ASP A 302 14.71 -11.55 -21.27
CA ASP A 302 14.16 -12.81 -21.77
C ASP A 302 12.64 -12.83 -21.63
N ALA A 303 11.95 -13.58 -22.48
CA ALA A 303 10.48 -13.71 -22.43
C ALA A 303 9.96 -14.43 -21.16
N THR A 304 10.84 -14.71 -20.20
CA THR A 304 10.59 -15.57 -19.06
C THR A 304 11.01 -14.91 -17.75
N ALA A 305 10.12 -14.92 -16.76
CA ALA A 305 10.40 -14.40 -15.44
C ALA A 305 11.42 -15.31 -14.70
N PRO A 306 12.35 -14.74 -13.88
CA PRO A 306 12.48 -13.32 -13.51
C PRO A 306 13.34 -12.48 -14.49
N ALA A 307 13.84 -13.05 -15.59
CA ALA A 307 14.79 -12.42 -16.49
C ALA A 307 14.16 -11.44 -17.51
N CYS A 308 12.92 -11.00 -17.28
CA CYS A 308 12.16 -10.08 -18.15
C CYS A 308 12.84 -8.73 -18.38
N GLY A 309 13.80 -8.35 -17.52
CA GLY A 309 14.46 -7.05 -17.58
C GLY A 309 13.47 -5.91 -17.36
N VAL A 310 13.66 -4.82 -18.10
CA VAL A 310 12.79 -3.64 -18.03
C VAL A 310 11.64 -3.81 -19.00
N CYS A 311 10.40 -3.77 -18.51
CA CYS A 311 9.20 -3.77 -19.31
C CYS A 311 8.52 -2.40 -19.24
N THR A 312 7.84 -2.03 -20.32
CA THR A 312 6.91 -0.89 -20.31
C THR A 312 5.53 -1.34 -19.85
N TYR A 313 4.76 -0.45 -19.24
CA TYR A 313 3.36 -0.71 -18.92
C TYR A 313 2.48 0.46 -19.30
N GLU A 314 1.22 0.15 -19.59
CA GLU A 314 0.15 1.08 -19.95
C GLU A 314 -1.15 0.69 -19.22
N GLY A 315 -2.00 1.65 -18.90
CA GLY A 315 -3.29 1.44 -18.23
C GLY A 315 -4.00 2.77 -18.03
N ALA A 316 -4.94 2.91 -17.10
CA ALA A 316 -5.52 1.86 -16.26
C ALA A 316 -6.37 0.89 -17.10
N TYR A 317 -6.39 -0.37 -16.70
CA TYR A 317 -7.26 -1.41 -17.23
C TYR A 317 -8.25 -1.89 -16.16
N GLU A 318 -9.32 -2.53 -16.60
CA GLU A 318 -10.28 -3.16 -15.69
C GLU A 318 -9.57 -4.22 -14.82
N ASN A 319 -9.86 -4.17 -13.52
CA ASN A 319 -9.34 -5.14 -12.56
C ASN A 319 -9.99 -6.51 -12.82
N VAL A 320 -9.36 -7.60 -12.36
CA VAL A 320 -9.86 -8.95 -12.64
C VAL A 320 -11.24 -9.19 -11.99
N ALA A 321 -12.04 -10.09 -12.57
CA ALA A 321 -13.40 -10.35 -12.11
C ALA A 321 -13.44 -10.76 -10.62
N GLY A 322 -14.20 -10.01 -9.82
CA GLY A 322 -14.29 -10.18 -8.37
C GLY A 322 -13.46 -9.18 -7.55
N GLU A 323 -12.67 -8.33 -8.20
CA GLU A 323 -11.99 -7.20 -7.58
C GLU A 323 -12.78 -5.89 -7.72
N PHE A 324 -12.24 -4.82 -7.13
CA PHE A 324 -12.81 -3.48 -7.19
C PHE A 324 -12.96 -3.00 -8.64
N GLN A 325 -14.18 -2.80 -9.12
CA GLN A 325 -14.42 -2.23 -10.44
C GLN A 325 -14.12 -0.74 -10.41
N ALA A 326 -12.99 -0.35 -11.00
CA ALA A 326 -12.48 1.02 -10.94
C ALA A 326 -13.06 1.93 -12.04
N ASN A 327 -13.62 1.38 -13.12
CA ASN A 327 -14.16 2.16 -14.23
C ASN A 327 -15.62 2.57 -13.98
N ARG A 328 -15.85 3.85 -13.67
CA ARG A 328 -17.14 4.38 -13.24
C ARG A 328 -17.41 5.77 -13.82
N CYS A 329 -18.68 6.15 -13.81
CA CYS A 329 -19.10 7.48 -14.25
C CYS A 329 -18.65 8.55 -13.25
N VAL A 330 -17.98 9.61 -13.72
CA VAL A 330 -17.41 10.65 -12.86
C VAL A 330 -18.46 11.32 -11.95
N GLY A 331 -19.66 11.59 -12.46
CA GLY A 331 -20.74 12.26 -11.70
C GLY A 331 -21.72 11.33 -10.99
N ASP A 332 -21.64 10.01 -11.19
CA ASP A 332 -22.29 9.03 -10.32
C ASP A 332 -21.41 7.78 -10.22
N THR A 333 -20.51 7.79 -9.24
CA THR A 333 -19.52 6.71 -9.05
C THR A 333 -20.16 5.36 -8.72
N ARG A 334 -21.46 5.30 -8.43
CA ARG A 334 -22.18 4.03 -8.22
C ARG A 334 -22.48 3.30 -9.52
N LYS A 335 -22.35 4.00 -10.65
CA LYS A 335 -22.53 3.45 -11.98
C LYS A 335 -21.18 3.06 -12.56
N THR A 336 -20.96 1.75 -12.71
CA THR A 336 -19.87 1.23 -13.52
C THR A 336 -20.16 1.47 -14.99
N CYS A 337 -19.11 1.62 -15.77
CA CYS A 337 -19.20 1.94 -17.19
C CYS A 337 -18.03 1.30 -17.92
N GLU A 338 -18.21 1.09 -19.22
CA GLU A 338 -17.12 0.72 -20.12
C GLU A 338 -16.79 1.90 -21.03
N TRP A 339 -17.81 2.69 -21.41
CA TRP A 339 -17.69 3.81 -22.33
C TRP A 339 -18.38 5.08 -21.81
N ASP A 340 -18.04 6.24 -22.38
CA ASP A 340 -18.62 7.53 -22.00
C ASP A 340 -20.15 7.55 -22.24
N GLU A 341 -20.65 6.78 -23.21
CA GLU A 341 -22.08 6.63 -23.52
C GLU A 341 -22.88 5.94 -22.41
N ASP A 342 -22.22 5.14 -21.57
CA ASP A 342 -22.83 4.52 -20.41
C ASP A 342 -23.14 5.54 -19.31
N CYS A 343 -22.65 6.78 -19.43
CA CYS A 343 -22.77 7.82 -18.41
C CYS A 343 -23.64 9.02 -18.85
N PRO A 344 -24.87 8.80 -19.37
CA PRO A 344 -25.68 9.88 -19.94
C PRO A 344 -26.05 10.91 -18.86
N GLY A 345 -25.63 12.15 -19.06
CA GLY A 345 -25.95 13.29 -18.20
C GLY A 345 -25.18 13.34 -16.87
N VAL A 346 -24.24 12.44 -16.63
CA VAL A 346 -23.44 12.39 -15.38
C VAL A 346 -21.93 12.50 -15.62
N GLY A 347 -21.50 12.88 -16.82
CA GLY A 347 -20.09 13.04 -17.17
C GLY A 347 -19.45 11.77 -17.74
N PRO A 348 -18.15 11.78 -18.04
CA PRO A 348 -17.51 10.68 -18.74
C PRO A 348 -17.25 9.45 -17.86
N CYS A 349 -16.93 8.33 -18.50
CA CYS A 349 -16.49 7.09 -17.88
C CYS A 349 -14.98 7.12 -17.63
N ARG A 350 -14.54 6.97 -16.38
CA ARG A 350 -13.12 7.06 -16.03
C ARG A 350 -12.72 6.04 -14.98
N TYR A 351 -11.44 5.71 -14.97
CA TYR A 351 -10.83 4.91 -13.91
C TYR A 351 -10.59 5.73 -12.66
N HIS A 352 -11.02 5.22 -11.51
CA HIS A 352 -10.79 5.83 -10.21
C HIS A 352 -9.66 5.13 -9.46
N PHE A 353 -8.83 5.92 -8.77
CA PHE A 353 -7.78 5.40 -7.92
C PHE A 353 -8.29 5.24 -6.48
N GLY A 354 -8.68 4.01 -6.14
CA GLY A 354 -9.25 3.68 -4.83
C GLY A 354 -10.63 4.31 -4.60
N THR A 355 -10.98 4.45 -3.33
CA THR A 355 -12.26 5.03 -2.88
C THR A 355 -12.09 6.53 -2.59
N TYR A 356 -13.03 7.14 -1.87
CA TYR A 356 -12.89 8.53 -1.44
C TYR A 356 -11.85 8.68 -0.31
N LEU A 357 -10.98 9.69 -0.40
CA LEU A 357 -10.02 10.08 0.63
C LEU A 357 -10.65 11.11 1.58
N PRO A 358 -10.97 10.72 2.83
CA PRO A 358 -11.36 11.69 3.86
C PRO A 358 -10.14 12.47 4.33
N LEU A 359 -10.17 13.80 4.19
CA LEU A 359 -9.16 14.70 4.74
C LEU A 359 -9.79 15.66 5.74
N ALA A 360 -9.12 15.85 6.87
CA ALA A 360 -9.49 16.85 7.86
C ALA A 360 -8.22 17.60 8.31
N ALA A 361 -8.15 18.89 7.99
CA ALA A 361 -6.95 19.72 8.17
C ALA A 361 -7.34 21.15 8.53
N GLY A 362 -6.70 21.73 9.55
CA GLY A 362 -6.94 23.13 9.95
C GLY A 362 -8.40 23.46 10.32
N GLY A 363 -9.16 22.49 10.83
CA GLY A 363 -10.60 22.64 11.14
C GLY A 363 -11.54 22.52 9.92
N MET A 364 -10.99 22.31 8.73
CA MET A 364 -11.76 22.09 7.50
C MET A 364 -11.79 20.61 7.16
N THR A 365 -12.90 20.16 6.57
CA THR A 365 -13.04 18.78 6.11
C THR A 365 -13.36 18.72 4.64
N THR A 366 -12.73 17.76 3.98
CA THR A 366 -12.91 17.51 2.56
C THR A 366 -12.96 16.02 2.30
N CYS A 367 -13.67 15.67 1.23
CA CYS A 367 -13.71 14.32 0.71
C CYS A 367 -13.16 14.37 -0.71
N VAL A 368 -12.07 13.67 -0.98
CA VAL A 368 -11.36 13.75 -2.26
C VAL A 368 -11.57 12.49 -3.07
N GLN A 369 -11.97 12.66 -4.32
CA GLN A 369 -12.09 11.59 -5.30
C GLN A 369 -10.94 11.70 -6.30
N ASN A 370 -10.21 10.62 -6.50
CA ASN A 370 -9.07 10.59 -7.41
C ASN A 370 -9.43 9.84 -8.68
N THR A 371 -9.25 10.47 -9.84
CA THR A 371 -9.67 9.94 -11.14
C THR A 371 -8.54 10.07 -12.15
N PHE A 372 -8.25 9.02 -12.91
CA PHE A 372 -7.26 9.10 -13.98
C PHE A 372 -7.85 9.84 -15.19
N VAL A 373 -7.17 10.88 -15.64
CA VAL A 373 -7.58 11.68 -16.82
C VAL A 373 -6.81 11.33 -18.08
N SER A 374 -5.72 10.58 -17.95
CA SER A 374 -4.95 10.03 -19.05
C SER A 374 -4.55 8.59 -18.75
N ALA A 375 -3.99 7.92 -19.76
CA ALA A 375 -3.37 6.63 -19.56
C ALA A 375 -2.25 6.71 -18.50
N LEU A 376 -2.26 5.76 -17.57
CA LEU A 376 -1.15 5.43 -16.67
C LEU A 376 -0.07 4.75 -17.52
N THR A 377 1.13 5.31 -17.55
CA THR A 377 2.23 4.73 -18.32
C THR A 377 3.49 4.65 -17.47
N GLY A 378 4.42 3.77 -17.83
CA GLY A 378 5.69 3.69 -17.13
C GLY A 378 6.55 2.51 -17.52
N THR A 379 7.57 2.26 -16.71
CA THR A 379 8.46 1.11 -16.83
C THR A 379 8.60 0.40 -15.50
N ALA A 380 8.75 -0.92 -15.53
CA ALA A 380 9.05 -1.77 -14.39
C ALA A 380 10.19 -2.74 -14.74
N ASP A 381 11.23 -2.79 -13.90
CA ASP A 381 12.34 -3.72 -13.97
C ASP A 381 12.07 -4.92 -13.06
N TYR A 382 11.90 -6.08 -13.67
CA TYR A 382 11.61 -7.33 -12.96
C TYR A 382 12.79 -7.90 -12.19
N GLY A 383 14.03 -7.50 -12.50
CA GLY A 383 15.23 -7.96 -11.81
C GLY A 383 15.52 -7.18 -10.54
N THR A 384 15.28 -5.86 -10.57
CA THR A 384 15.58 -4.96 -9.44
C THR A 384 14.34 -4.54 -8.66
N GLY A 385 13.15 -4.73 -9.23
CA GLY A 385 11.92 -4.13 -8.73
C GLY A 385 11.84 -2.63 -8.94
N ALA A 386 12.75 -2.04 -9.74
CA ALA A 386 12.72 -0.64 -10.12
C ALA A 386 11.50 -0.31 -10.99
N SER A 387 10.95 0.89 -10.88
CA SER A 387 9.70 1.29 -11.52
C SER A 387 9.60 2.80 -11.48
N THR A 388 9.08 3.35 -12.57
CA THR A 388 8.82 4.77 -12.73
C THR A 388 7.55 4.91 -13.54
N GLY A 389 6.64 5.76 -13.08
CA GLY A 389 5.33 5.92 -13.68
C GLY A 389 4.95 7.38 -13.90
N ILE A 390 4.05 7.57 -14.85
CA ILE A 390 3.36 8.82 -15.12
C ILE A 390 1.88 8.55 -14.93
N ALA A 391 1.30 9.22 -13.94
CA ALA A 391 -0.10 9.13 -13.58
C ALA A 391 -0.70 10.53 -13.49
N GLN A 392 -1.47 10.94 -14.50
CA GLN A 392 -2.23 12.18 -14.43
C GLN A 392 -3.55 11.92 -13.71
N ASN A 393 -3.65 12.45 -12.50
CA ASN A 393 -4.84 12.34 -11.68
C ASN A 393 -5.59 13.66 -11.65
N GLN A 394 -6.91 13.59 -11.58
CA GLN A 394 -7.77 14.70 -11.24
C GLN A 394 -8.44 14.41 -9.91
N SER A 395 -8.05 15.20 -8.91
CA SER A 395 -8.62 15.16 -7.57
C SER A 395 -9.84 16.09 -7.52
N ILE A 396 -11.03 15.50 -7.42
CA ILE A 396 -12.28 16.23 -7.23
C ILE A 396 -12.52 16.34 -5.73
N VAL A 397 -12.61 17.57 -5.23
CA VAL A 397 -12.71 17.86 -3.81
C VAL A 397 -14.13 18.31 -3.47
N TYR A 398 -14.78 17.55 -2.61
CA TYR A 398 -16.09 17.85 -2.04
C TYR A 398 -15.92 18.46 -0.65
N THR A 399 -16.81 19.39 -0.29
CA THR A 399 -16.94 19.79 1.12
C THR A 399 -17.27 18.57 1.97
N GLY A 400 -16.53 18.35 3.04
CA GLY A 400 -16.78 17.23 3.93
C GLY A 400 -18.06 17.41 4.76
N LEU A 401 -18.63 16.30 5.24
CA LEU A 401 -19.86 16.34 6.03
C LEU A 401 -19.61 16.90 7.43
N THR A 402 -18.66 16.30 8.14
CA THR A 402 -18.24 16.72 9.49
C THR A 402 -16.75 16.42 9.70
N GLN A 403 -16.19 16.88 10.81
CA GLN A 403 -14.79 16.61 11.16
C GLN A 403 -14.49 15.17 11.56
N SER A 404 -15.48 14.46 12.08
CA SER A 404 -15.38 13.02 12.39
C SER A 404 -15.81 12.14 11.22
N ASN A 405 -16.44 12.71 10.21
CA ASN A 405 -16.92 11.98 9.04
C ASN A 405 -16.78 12.84 7.78
N PRO A 406 -15.56 13.06 7.27
CA PRO A 406 -15.36 13.94 6.12
C PRO A 406 -16.06 13.41 4.86
N CYS A 407 -16.03 12.09 4.66
CA CYS A 407 -16.67 11.42 3.54
C CYS A 407 -17.98 10.73 3.93
N ALA A 408 -18.86 10.47 2.96
CA ALA A 408 -20.02 9.62 3.18
C ALA A 408 -19.58 8.18 3.47
N ARG A 409 -20.17 7.57 4.52
CA ARG A 409 -19.94 6.16 4.88
C ARG A 409 -21.06 5.29 4.34
N CYS A 410 -20.70 4.11 3.85
CA CYS A 410 -21.65 3.08 3.48
C CYS A 410 -22.10 2.34 4.73
N VAL A 411 -23.24 2.73 5.30
CA VAL A 411 -23.86 1.97 6.39
C VAL A 411 -24.79 0.93 5.77
N GLY A 412 -24.34 -0.33 5.70
CA GLY A 412 -25.14 -1.46 5.21
C GLY A 412 -24.88 -1.89 3.76
N ASP A 413 -24.07 -1.15 3.01
CA ASP A 413 -23.64 -1.51 1.64
C ASP A 413 -22.26 -2.18 1.63
N ALA A 414 -21.91 -2.85 0.53
CA ALA A 414 -20.58 -3.42 0.34
C ALA A 414 -19.52 -2.31 0.31
N ALA A 415 -18.60 -2.34 1.28
CA ALA A 415 -17.44 -1.46 1.31
C ALA A 415 -16.35 -2.00 0.37
N ASN A 416 -15.86 -1.14 -0.52
CA ASN A 416 -14.81 -1.47 -1.49
C ASN A 416 -13.46 -0.81 -1.19
N GLY A 417 -13.33 -0.19 -0.02
CA GLY A 417 -12.09 0.40 0.49
C GLY A 417 -12.20 0.76 1.97
N SER A 418 -11.06 1.11 2.57
CA SER A 418 -10.99 1.55 3.96
C SER A 418 -10.36 2.93 4.03
N SER A 419 -10.86 3.78 4.93
CA SER A 419 -10.10 4.95 5.30
C SER A 419 -8.80 4.49 5.98
N PRO A 420 -7.66 5.10 5.64
CA PRO A 420 -6.40 4.84 6.33
C PRO A 420 -6.45 5.25 7.81
N ASN A 421 -7.35 6.17 8.14
CA ASN A 421 -7.74 6.46 9.50
C ASN A 421 -8.98 5.65 9.88
N ALA A 422 -8.80 4.70 10.79
CA ALA A 422 -9.85 3.80 11.26
C ALA A 422 -11.08 4.54 11.82
N SER A 423 -10.91 5.75 12.37
CA SER A 423 -12.01 6.57 12.92
C SER A 423 -12.98 7.07 11.84
N PHE A 424 -12.51 7.28 10.61
CA PHE A 424 -13.41 7.65 9.50
C PHE A 424 -14.15 6.44 8.90
N GLY A 425 -13.77 5.22 9.27
CA GLY A 425 -14.43 3.99 8.86
C GLY A 425 -14.17 3.58 7.40
N THR A 426 -15.04 2.72 6.86
CA THR A 426 -14.95 2.26 5.49
C THR A 426 -15.47 3.31 4.50
N THR A 427 -14.78 3.46 3.38
CA THR A 427 -15.18 4.33 2.27
C THR A 427 -15.51 3.48 1.05
N SER A 428 -16.43 3.94 0.19
CA SER A 428 -16.73 3.25 -1.07
C SER A 428 -17.17 4.25 -2.11
N LEU A 429 -16.85 3.95 -3.38
CA LEU A 429 -17.42 4.66 -4.53
C LEU A 429 -18.91 4.38 -4.72
N ASP A 430 -19.43 3.33 -4.07
CA ASP A 430 -20.85 2.98 -4.10
C ASP A 430 -21.69 3.81 -3.12
N CYS A 431 -21.06 4.52 -2.17
CA CYS A 431 -21.76 5.44 -1.29
C CYS A 431 -22.04 6.73 -2.06
N ARG A 432 -23.30 7.18 -2.08
CA ARG A 432 -23.65 8.45 -2.71
C ARG A 432 -23.09 9.62 -1.88
N ILE A 433 -22.20 10.43 -2.46
CA ILE A 433 -21.91 11.76 -1.91
C ILE A 433 -23.15 12.62 -2.13
N THR A 434 -24.06 12.59 -1.16
CA THR A 434 -25.36 13.31 -1.24
C THR A 434 -25.24 14.71 -0.63
N ALA A 435 -24.17 15.00 0.11
CA ALA A 435 -23.96 16.28 0.77
C ALA A 435 -22.51 16.71 0.57
N GLY A 436 -22.32 17.74 -0.25
CA GLY A 436 -21.03 18.35 -0.55
C GLY A 436 -21.09 19.01 -1.91
N ALA A 437 -21.05 20.34 -1.94
CA ALA A 437 -20.74 21.04 -3.19
C ALA A 437 -19.32 20.66 -3.61
N ILE A 438 -19.08 20.45 -4.90
CA ILE A 438 -17.72 20.41 -5.43
C ILE A 438 -17.13 21.80 -5.15
N ILE A 439 -16.05 21.83 -4.38
CA ILE A 439 -15.37 23.06 -3.99
C ILE A 439 -14.06 23.26 -4.73
N ALA A 440 -13.49 22.19 -5.30
CA ALA A 440 -12.35 22.27 -6.20
C ALA A 440 -12.23 21.05 -7.11
N THR A 441 -11.54 21.24 -8.22
CA THR A 441 -11.05 20.17 -9.08
C THR A 441 -9.59 20.47 -9.37
N LEU A 442 -8.70 19.58 -8.93
CA LEU A 442 -7.26 19.80 -8.91
C LEU A 442 -6.59 18.82 -9.88
N PRO A 443 -5.84 19.30 -10.89
CA PRO A 443 -4.95 18.45 -11.65
C PRO A 443 -3.74 18.11 -10.78
N ILE A 444 -3.57 16.83 -10.46
CA ILE A 444 -2.45 16.32 -9.67
C ILE A 444 -1.58 15.44 -10.56
N ASN A 445 -0.34 15.86 -10.72
CA ASN A 445 0.66 15.09 -11.43
C ASN A 445 1.36 14.13 -10.46
N LEU A 446 0.96 12.85 -10.46
CA LEU A 446 1.54 11.81 -9.61
C LEU A 446 2.70 11.08 -10.29
N ASN A 447 3.58 11.82 -10.98
CA ASN A 447 4.80 11.27 -11.53
C ASN A 447 5.67 10.71 -10.39
N ASN A 448 5.66 9.39 -10.27
CA ASN A 448 6.24 8.67 -9.15
C ASN A 448 7.58 8.04 -9.54
N THR A 449 8.45 7.90 -8.55
CA THR A 449 9.70 7.15 -8.67
C THR A 449 9.98 6.43 -7.37
N MET A 450 10.93 5.51 -7.43
CA MET A 450 11.45 4.80 -6.26
C MET A 450 12.86 5.24 -5.88
N GLY A 451 13.39 6.24 -6.59
CA GLY A 451 14.54 7.02 -6.13
C GLY A 451 14.10 8.22 -5.29
N THR A 452 15.04 9.12 -5.03
CA THR A 452 14.73 10.42 -4.42
C THR A 452 14.33 11.43 -5.49
N LYS A 453 13.18 12.08 -5.30
CA LYS A 453 12.78 13.29 -6.03
C LYS A 453 13.15 14.49 -5.18
N HIS A 454 13.72 15.49 -5.84
CA HIS A 454 14.14 16.74 -5.23
C HIS A 454 13.37 17.90 -5.87
N ALA A 455 13.00 18.89 -5.07
CA ALA A 455 12.55 20.19 -5.48
C ALA A 455 13.42 21.24 -4.79
N THR A 456 14.45 21.70 -5.50
CA THR A 456 15.37 22.71 -4.97
C THR A 456 14.91 24.11 -5.35
N LEU A 457 14.87 25.03 -4.39
CA LEU A 457 14.61 26.44 -4.63
C LEU A 457 15.79 27.09 -5.37
N THR A 458 15.51 27.58 -6.57
CA THR A 458 16.46 28.27 -7.44
C THR A 458 16.01 29.70 -7.74
N ALA A 459 16.89 30.47 -8.40
CA ALA A 459 16.55 31.81 -8.84
C ALA A 459 15.38 31.85 -9.85
N SER A 460 15.15 30.73 -10.56
CA SER A 460 14.07 30.56 -11.54
C SER A 460 12.69 30.36 -10.90
N ASN A 461 12.63 30.03 -9.62
CA ASN A 461 11.39 29.90 -8.88
C ASN A 461 10.69 31.26 -8.70
N PRO A 462 9.34 31.29 -8.63
CA PRO A 462 8.61 32.53 -8.42
C PRO A 462 8.95 33.17 -7.08
N ASN A 463 8.85 34.49 -7.01
CA ASN A 463 8.89 35.19 -5.73
C ASN A 463 7.59 34.90 -4.97
N CYS A 464 7.69 34.74 -3.66
CA CYS A 464 6.53 34.69 -2.80
C CYS A 464 5.78 36.03 -2.84
N ARG A 465 4.47 35.99 -2.63
CA ARG A 465 3.59 37.16 -2.75
C ARG A 465 3.06 37.66 -1.40
N ALA A 466 3.17 36.86 -0.34
CA ALA A 466 2.74 37.25 0.98
C ALA A 466 3.57 38.43 1.51
N ALA A 467 2.90 39.34 2.23
CA ALA A 467 3.58 40.45 2.86
C ALA A 467 4.67 39.93 3.82
N GLY A 468 5.85 40.54 3.78
CA GLY A 468 7.01 40.11 4.57
C GLY A 468 7.88 39.04 3.90
N PHE A 469 7.41 38.41 2.82
CA PHE A 469 8.15 37.34 2.11
C PHE A 469 8.44 37.66 0.64
N THR A 470 8.18 38.88 0.17
CA THR A 470 8.28 39.24 -1.26
C THR A 470 9.70 39.14 -1.84
N THR A 471 10.71 39.03 -0.99
CA THR A 471 12.11 38.78 -1.38
C THR A 471 12.50 37.30 -1.37
N ASN A 472 11.67 36.43 -0.79
CA ASN A 472 11.87 34.99 -0.74
C ASN A 472 11.35 34.30 -2.01
N LYS A 473 11.85 33.10 -2.25
CA LYS A 473 11.36 32.22 -3.31
C LYS A 473 10.31 31.26 -2.77
N CYS A 474 9.34 30.92 -3.62
CA CYS A 474 8.31 29.93 -3.32
C CYS A 474 8.43 28.79 -4.33
N GLN A 475 8.23 27.55 -3.89
CA GLN A 475 8.39 26.38 -4.77
C GLN A 475 7.43 26.39 -5.95
N CYS A 476 6.20 26.86 -5.71
CA CYS A 476 5.13 26.85 -6.69
C CYS A 476 4.36 28.17 -6.70
N ASP A 477 3.80 28.52 -7.85
CA ASP A 477 2.71 29.49 -7.98
C ASP A 477 1.81 29.07 -9.17
N THR A 478 1.06 30.00 -9.74
CA THR A 478 0.18 29.79 -10.88
C THR A 478 0.61 30.65 -12.07
N CYS A 479 0.47 30.11 -13.27
CA CYS A 479 0.82 30.85 -14.49
C CYS A 479 -0.14 32.01 -14.75
N SER A 480 0.40 33.12 -15.23
CA SER A 480 -0.39 34.26 -15.74
C SER A 480 -1.15 33.93 -17.03
N GLY A 481 -0.64 33.00 -17.84
CA GLY A 481 -1.22 32.60 -19.13
C GLY A 481 -1.61 31.12 -19.15
N GLY A 482 -2.53 30.76 -20.06
CA GLY A 482 -3.04 29.41 -20.19
C GLY A 482 -4.33 29.34 -21.00
N VAL A 483 -4.92 28.15 -21.06
CA VAL A 483 -6.25 27.94 -21.62
C VAL A 483 -7.29 28.63 -20.72
N PRO A 484 -8.24 29.40 -21.27
CA PRO A 484 -9.32 29.99 -20.48
C PRO A 484 -10.03 28.95 -19.62
N GLY A 485 -10.30 29.30 -18.36
CA GLY A 485 -10.94 28.42 -17.38
C GLY A 485 -10.04 27.37 -16.71
N GLN A 486 -8.75 27.26 -17.08
CA GLN A 486 -7.83 26.30 -16.45
C GLN A 486 -6.79 27.01 -15.56
N ILE A 487 -6.56 26.52 -14.35
CA ILE A 487 -5.46 26.99 -13.49
C ILE A 487 -4.25 26.09 -13.72
N ILE A 488 -3.17 26.66 -14.25
CA ILE A 488 -1.91 25.95 -14.50
C ILE A 488 -0.97 26.30 -13.36
N VAL A 489 -0.48 25.28 -12.67
CA VAL A 489 0.55 25.39 -11.62
C VAL A 489 1.92 25.43 -12.26
N CYS A 490 2.84 26.16 -11.66
CA CYS A 490 4.20 26.30 -12.14
C CYS A 490 5.19 26.37 -10.98
N SER A 491 6.37 25.85 -11.21
CA SER A 491 7.56 26.02 -10.38
C SER A 491 8.52 27.05 -10.96
N SER A 492 8.40 27.34 -12.26
CA SER A 492 9.19 28.34 -12.98
C SER A 492 8.42 28.91 -14.18
N ASN A 493 8.95 29.95 -14.82
CA ASN A 493 8.36 30.49 -16.05
C ASN A 493 8.35 29.49 -17.21
N ALA A 494 9.23 28.48 -17.20
CA ALA A 494 9.28 27.47 -18.25
C ALA A 494 8.06 26.53 -18.23
N ASP A 495 7.39 26.41 -17.08
CA ASP A 495 6.17 25.61 -16.94
C ASP A 495 4.94 26.32 -17.52
N CYS A 496 5.06 27.61 -17.84
CA CYS A 496 3.95 28.43 -18.29
C CYS A 496 3.84 28.47 -19.83
N PRO A 497 2.66 28.18 -20.39
CA PRO A 497 2.46 28.21 -21.83
C PRO A 497 2.56 29.64 -22.37
N ALA A 498 2.89 29.75 -23.66
CA ALA A 498 2.95 31.01 -24.41
C ALA A 498 3.86 32.09 -23.78
N GLY A 499 4.92 31.67 -23.07
CA GLY A 499 5.86 32.59 -22.40
C GLY A 499 5.28 33.29 -21.18
N GLY A 500 4.24 32.72 -20.55
CA GLY A 500 3.65 33.24 -19.33
C GLY A 500 4.66 33.32 -18.16
N THR A 501 4.39 34.21 -17.22
CA THR A 501 5.16 34.33 -15.98
C THR A 501 4.50 33.53 -14.87
N CYS A 502 5.29 32.75 -14.13
CA CYS A 502 4.87 32.05 -12.93
C CYS A 502 4.66 33.03 -11.77
N GLY A 503 3.48 33.02 -11.16
CA GLY A 503 3.03 34.01 -10.18
C GLY A 503 2.50 35.31 -10.81
N GLY A 504 2.31 35.35 -12.12
CA GLY A 504 1.75 36.51 -12.81
C GLY A 504 0.23 36.62 -12.68
N LYS A 505 -0.32 37.82 -12.92
CA LYS A 505 -1.76 38.08 -12.83
C LYS A 505 -2.54 37.56 -14.05
N ARG A 506 -3.79 37.19 -13.80
CA ARG A 506 -4.77 36.77 -14.80
C ARG A 506 -6.18 37.28 -14.46
N CYS A 507 -7.06 37.28 -15.43
CA CYS A 507 -8.46 37.61 -15.19
C CYS A 507 -9.14 36.52 -14.38
N ILE A 508 -9.85 36.92 -13.32
CA ILE A 508 -10.57 36.02 -12.41
C ILE A 508 -11.99 36.52 -12.20
N GLY A 509 -12.94 35.60 -12.17
CA GLY A 509 -14.35 35.92 -11.92
C GLY A 509 -14.97 36.65 -13.11
N THR A 510 -14.42 36.46 -14.30
CA THR A 510 -14.95 37.02 -15.56
C THR A 510 -15.75 35.96 -16.32
N SER A 511 -16.27 36.30 -17.49
CA SER A 511 -16.88 35.30 -18.38
C SER A 511 -15.90 34.18 -18.74
N PRO A 512 -16.34 32.93 -19.02
CA PRO A 512 -15.45 31.78 -19.27
C PRO A 512 -14.40 31.97 -20.37
N ASN A 513 -14.65 32.87 -21.34
CA ASN A 513 -13.73 33.15 -22.45
C ASN A 513 -12.61 34.16 -22.10
N ILE A 514 -12.79 34.89 -21.00
CA ILE A 514 -11.82 35.88 -20.47
C ILE A 514 -11.17 35.30 -19.20
N ASP A 515 -11.89 34.44 -18.49
CA ASP A 515 -11.41 33.88 -17.24
C ASP A 515 -10.12 33.11 -17.48
N GLY A 516 -9.07 33.60 -16.85
CA GLY A 516 -7.76 33.01 -16.91
C GLY A 516 -6.78 33.53 -17.95
N THR A 517 -7.16 34.53 -18.74
CA THR A 517 -6.23 35.24 -19.64
C THR A 517 -5.27 36.12 -18.86
N VAL A 518 -4.06 36.35 -19.41
CA VAL A 518 -3.08 37.29 -18.84
C VAL A 518 -3.72 38.68 -18.74
N CYS A 519 -3.42 39.40 -17.65
CA CYS A 519 -3.88 40.76 -17.45
C CYS A 519 -2.83 41.60 -16.73
N THR A 520 -2.95 42.91 -16.85
CA THR A 520 -2.13 43.88 -16.11
C THR A 520 -2.97 44.78 -15.23
N LEU A 521 -4.18 45.11 -15.68
CA LEU A 521 -5.12 46.02 -15.04
C LEU A 521 -6.51 45.37 -14.94
N ASN A 522 -7.32 45.80 -13.97
CA ASN A 522 -8.70 45.30 -13.84
C ASN A 522 -9.55 45.59 -15.07
N SER A 523 -9.22 46.64 -15.85
CA SER A 523 -9.89 46.94 -17.12
C SER A 523 -9.73 45.84 -18.18
N ASP A 524 -8.67 45.02 -18.08
CA ASP A 524 -8.42 43.90 -18.97
C ASP A 524 -9.39 42.74 -18.68
N CYS A 525 -10.10 42.80 -17.55
CA CYS A 525 -10.97 41.75 -17.03
C CYS A 525 -12.41 42.25 -16.84
N PRO A 526 -13.17 42.50 -17.92
CA PRO A 526 -14.55 42.94 -17.83
C PRO A 526 -15.41 42.03 -16.93
N GLY A 527 -15.99 42.63 -15.88
CA GLY A 527 -16.84 41.91 -14.92
C GLY A 527 -16.08 41.12 -13.85
N GLY A 528 -14.75 41.23 -13.78
CA GLY A 528 -13.93 40.54 -12.79
C GLY A 528 -12.71 41.35 -12.35
N ALA A 529 -11.65 40.66 -11.93
CA ALA A 529 -10.44 41.29 -11.40
C ALA A 529 -9.18 40.74 -12.07
N CYS A 530 -8.20 41.61 -12.25
CA CYS A 530 -6.86 41.22 -12.66
C CYS A 530 -6.01 40.90 -11.43
N ASN A 531 -5.92 39.62 -11.09
CA ASN A 531 -5.21 39.18 -9.89
C ASN A 531 -4.62 37.78 -10.08
N VAL A 532 -3.98 37.24 -9.06
CA VAL A 532 -3.54 35.85 -9.07
C VAL A 532 -4.58 35.02 -8.26
N PRO A 533 -5.18 33.93 -8.79
CA PRO A 533 -6.35 33.24 -8.18
C PRO A 533 -6.16 32.51 -6.83
N GLY A 534 -6.44 33.16 -5.68
CA GLY A 534 -6.36 32.61 -4.29
C GLY A 534 -5.53 33.46 -3.30
N ALA A 535 -5.12 32.92 -2.13
CA ALA A 535 -4.20 33.58 -1.17
C ALA A 535 -2.78 33.92 -1.70
N ALA A 536 -2.06 34.83 -1.04
CA ALA A 536 -0.68 35.14 -1.40
C ALA A 536 0.27 34.03 -0.92
N THR A 537 1.17 33.56 -1.79
CA THR A 537 2.12 32.47 -1.49
C THR A 537 3.19 32.94 -0.49
N ALA A 538 3.56 32.07 0.44
CA ALA A 538 4.65 32.26 1.40
C ALA A 538 5.45 30.96 1.50
N PRO A 539 6.72 30.99 1.94
CA PRO A 539 7.52 29.77 2.11
C PRO A 539 7.02 28.90 3.27
N ASN A 540 6.56 29.56 4.34
CA ASN A 540 5.95 28.94 5.50
C ASN A 540 4.96 29.90 6.16
N GLN A 541 4.21 29.40 7.15
CA GLN A 541 3.34 30.19 8.01
C GLN A 541 3.82 30.18 9.47
N CYS A 542 5.13 30.17 9.68
CA CYS A 542 5.70 30.25 11.01
C CYS A 542 5.63 31.68 11.54
N ASP A 543 5.36 31.84 12.85
CA ASP A 543 5.18 33.15 13.49
C ASP A 543 6.48 33.97 13.48
N GLY A 544 7.65 33.31 13.47
CA GLY A 544 8.96 33.97 13.34
C GLY A 544 9.32 34.34 11.90
N GLY A 545 8.51 33.95 10.91
CA GLY A 545 8.71 34.26 9.49
C GLY A 545 9.85 33.47 8.82
N SER A 546 10.54 34.10 7.88
CA SER A 546 11.63 33.47 7.11
C SER A 546 12.80 33.11 8.03
N GLY A 547 13.15 31.83 8.11
CA GLY A 547 14.21 31.29 8.96
C GLY A 547 13.70 30.64 10.26
N ASP A 548 12.40 30.68 10.52
CA ASP A 548 11.77 30.05 11.69
C ASP A 548 11.32 28.60 11.43
N CYS A 549 11.48 28.09 10.22
CA CYS A 549 11.17 26.71 9.85
C CYS A 549 12.43 25.83 9.98
N PHE A 550 12.51 25.02 11.03
CA PHE A 550 13.69 24.23 11.41
C PHE A 550 13.46 22.73 11.22
N ALA A 551 14.50 21.97 10.90
CA ALA A 551 14.40 20.52 10.81
C ALA A 551 13.84 19.91 12.11
N ASP A 552 12.81 19.07 12.00
CA ASP A 552 12.32 18.31 13.13
C ASP A 552 13.29 17.14 13.41
N ALA A 553 13.89 17.13 14.61
CA ALA A 553 14.77 16.06 15.03
C ALA A 553 14.02 14.77 15.42
N GLY A 554 12.68 14.82 15.49
CA GLY A 554 11.81 13.77 16.02
C GLY A 554 11.13 12.86 15.01
N THR A 555 11.09 13.21 13.72
CA THR A 555 10.33 12.46 12.70
C THR A 555 11.21 11.71 11.71
N PRO A 556 10.72 10.59 11.15
CA PRO A 556 11.47 9.78 10.19
C PRO A 556 11.41 10.30 8.74
N SER A 557 10.70 11.39 8.45
CA SER A 557 10.58 11.96 7.11
C SER A 557 11.66 13.01 6.85
N PRO A 558 12.32 13.00 5.67
CA PRO A 558 13.40 13.93 5.35
C PRO A 558 13.00 15.40 5.21
N ASN A 559 11.69 15.75 5.18
CA ASN A 559 11.22 17.13 4.95
C ASN A 559 10.37 17.70 6.08
N ASP A 560 10.11 16.96 7.15
CA ASP A 560 9.27 17.47 8.22
C ASP A 560 10.09 18.50 8.99
N ARG A 561 9.82 19.77 8.70
CA ARG A 561 10.31 20.89 9.49
C ARG A 561 9.19 21.37 10.38
N ILE A 562 9.57 22.03 11.46
CA ILE A 562 8.65 22.55 12.46
C ILE A 562 8.96 24.03 12.72
N CYS A 563 7.92 24.82 12.93
CA CYS A 563 8.05 26.21 13.27
C CYS A 563 8.62 26.39 14.69
N GLY A 564 9.72 27.13 14.83
CA GLY A 564 10.39 27.34 16.11
C GLY A 564 9.65 28.30 17.05
N SER A 565 8.97 29.31 16.49
CA SER A 565 8.32 30.38 17.27
C SER A 565 6.80 30.28 17.32
N GLY A 566 6.20 29.28 16.66
CA GLY A 566 4.76 29.16 16.52
C GLY A 566 4.29 29.15 15.06
N PRO A 567 3.00 28.91 14.81
CA PRO A 567 1.94 28.79 15.82
C PRO A 567 1.96 27.44 16.54
N PHE A 568 1.67 27.46 17.84
CA PHE A 568 1.44 26.25 18.62
C PHE A 568 0.00 25.76 18.40
N GLN A 569 -0.16 24.47 18.10
CA GLN A 569 -1.46 23.85 17.85
C GLN A 569 -1.70 22.71 18.83
N GLN A 570 -2.95 22.60 19.27
CA GLN A 570 -3.41 21.47 20.08
C GLN A 570 -4.28 20.56 19.23
N PHE A 571 -4.09 19.27 19.44
CA PHE A 571 -4.80 18.19 18.76
C PHE A 571 -5.38 17.21 19.79
N CYS A 572 -6.43 16.52 19.36
CA CYS A 572 -7.01 15.43 20.13
C CYS A 572 -6.04 14.24 20.18
N GLY A 573 -6.09 13.44 21.24
CA GLY A 573 -5.32 12.21 21.31
C GLY A 573 -5.73 11.36 22.49
N PRO A 574 -5.35 10.07 22.51
CA PRO A 574 -4.29 9.49 21.68
C PRO A 574 -4.70 9.00 20.29
N VAL A 575 -5.99 8.96 19.94
CA VAL A 575 -6.44 8.34 18.68
C VAL A 575 -6.49 9.34 17.53
N GLU A 576 -7.11 10.50 17.72
CA GLU A 576 -7.31 11.49 16.64
C GLU A 576 -6.29 12.64 16.65
N THR A 577 -5.00 12.32 16.52
CA THR A 577 -3.89 13.29 16.54
C THR A 577 -3.90 14.31 15.39
N PHE A 578 -4.76 14.14 14.39
CA PHE A 578 -4.97 15.07 13.28
C PHE A 578 -6.06 16.13 13.58
N ARG A 579 -6.93 15.90 14.58
CA ARG A 579 -8.02 16.82 14.89
C ARG A 579 -7.52 17.95 15.77
N GLY A 580 -7.43 19.15 15.20
CA GLY A 580 -7.20 20.37 15.97
C GLY A 580 -8.30 20.60 17.02
N CYS A 581 -7.92 20.98 18.23
CA CYS A 581 -8.82 21.20 19.36
C CYS A 581 -8.36 22.40 20.21
N THR A 582 -9.28 22.89 21.02
CA THR A 582 -9.10 23.95 22.02
C THR A 582 -9.67 23.54 23.39
N SER A 583 -10.39 22.42 23.45
CA SER A 583 -10.93 21.83 24.67
C SER A 583 -11.22 20.34 24.49
N ASN A 584 -11.26 19.58 25.59
CA ASN A 584 -11.57 18.15 25.57
C ASN A 584 -12.97 17.84 24.98
N ALA A 585 -13.90 18.78 25.04
CA ALA A 585 -15.24 18.61 24.48
C ALA A 585 -15.24 18.42 22.94
N GLN A 586 -14.17 18.87 22.27
CA GLN A 586 -13.99 18.71 20.82
C GLN A 586 -13.37 17.36 20.43
N CYS A 587 -12.94 16.57 21.42
CA CYS A 587 -12.32 15.26 21.23
C CYS A 587 -13.32 14.14 21.51
N ASN A 588 -14.48 14.19 20.84
CA ASN A 588 -15.58 13.26 21.00
C ASN A 588 -15.54 12.16 19.93
N VAL A 589 -14.65 11.19 20.12
CA VAL A 589 -14.43 10.09 19.15
C VAL A 589 -15.24 8.86 19.52
N GLU A 590 -15.99 8.34 18.54
CA GLU A 590 -16.56 7.00 18.59
C GLU A 590 -15.55 6.00 18.06
N CYS A 591 -15.02 5.14 18.92
CA CYS A 591 -14.13 4.06 18.53
C CYS A 591 -14.93 2.78 18.31
N GLY A 592 -15.11 2.41 17.04
CA GLY A 592 -15.77 1.17 16.64
C GLY A 592 -17.27 1.14 16.98
N THR A 593 -17.82 -0.07 17.19
CA THR A 593 -19.25 -0.29 17.41
C THR A 593 -19.71 0.17 18.82
N GLY A 594 -19.68 1.48 19.06
CA GLY A 594 -20.45 2.15 20.13
C GLY A 594 -19.70 2.52 21.42
N GLY A 595 -18.36 2.54 21.44
CA GLY A 595 -17.59 2.97 22.60
C GLY A 595 -16.94 4.35 22.41
N ALA A 596 -17.09 5.26 23.39
CA ALA A 596 -16.36 6.52 23.40
C ALA A 596 -14.87 6.27 23.72
N CYS A 597 -13.96 6.72 22.85
CA CYS A 597 -12.56 6.84 23.21
C CYS A 597 -12.37 8.07 24.10
N SER A 598 -11.55 7.94 25.14
CA SER A 598 -11.22 9.04 26.06
C SER A 598 -10.17 9.98 25.46
N ASP A 599 -10.39 10.44 24.23
CA ASP A 599 -9.51 11.42 23.62
C ASP A 599 -9.62 12.74 24.38
N THR A 600 -8.49 13.40 24.57
CA THR A 600 -8.40 14.70 25.22
C THR A 600 -7.62 15.65 24.33
N CYS A 601 -7.87 16.94 24.49
CA CYS A 601 -7.16 17.98 23.79
C CYS A 601 -5.81 18.19 24.48
N SER A 602 -4.88 17.27 24.26
CA SER A 602 -3.64 17.16 25.01
C SER A 602 -2.39 17.02 24.13
N VAL A 603 -2.56 16.74 22.83
CA VAL A 603 -1.44 16.62 21.90
C VAL A 603 -1.07 18.01 21.40
N GLY A 604 -0.14 18.65 22.07
CA GLY A 604 0.39 19.96 21.66
C GLY A 604 1.65 19.81 20.82
N ARG A 605 1.67 20.43 19.64
CA ARG A 605 2.89 20.55 18.82
C ARG A 605 2.97 21.90 18.13
N PHE A 606 4.18 22.33 17.83
CA PHE A 606 4.35 23.44 16.91
C PHE A 606 3.96 23.00 15.50
N ARG A 607 3.51 23.96 14.71
CA ARG A 607 3.06 23.72 13.35
C ARG A 607 4.20 23.25 12.44
N ASP A 608 3.89 22.29 11.59
CA ASP A 608 4.80 21.77 10.58
C ASP A 608 4.99 22.78 9.43
N CYS A 609 6.11 22.71 8.74
CA CYS A 609 6.45 23.61 7.64
C CYS A 609 7.39 22.92 6.64
N PHE A 610 7.51 23.49 5.43
CA PHE A 610 8.37 22.92 4.37
C PHE A 610 9.72 23.62 4.29
N ASP A 611 9.72 24.93 4.05
CA ASP A 611 10.94 25.69 3.73
C ASP A 611 10.96 27.10 4.34
N ASN A 612 12.06 27.82 4.15
CA ASN A 612 12.20 29.24 4.52
C ASN A 612 12.25 30.16 3.29
N GLY A 613 12.04 29.62 2.09
CA GLY A 613 12.10 30.35 0.84
C GLY A 613 13.49 30.85 0.47
N VAL A 614 14.53 30.16 0.96
CA VAL A 614 15.94 30.52 0.73
C VAL A 614 16.49 29.72 -0.44
N LEU A 615 17.28 30.36 -1.30
CA LEU A 615 17.91 29.70 -2.44
C LEU A 615 18.80 28.53 -1.98
N GLY A 616 18.66 27.40 -2.65
CA GLY A 616 19.39 26.17 -2.34
C GLY A 616 18.73 25.29 -1.28
N GLU A 617 17.64 25.73 -0.64
CA GLU A 617 16.79 24.83 0.13
C GLU A 617 16.14 23.80 -0.80
N ASP A 618 15.93 22.60 -0.27
CA ASP A 618 15.54 21.43 -1.05
C ASP A 618 14.50 20.63 -0.28
N ASP A 619 13.42 20.28 -0.97
CA ASP A 619 12.41 19.33 -0.50
C ASP A 619 12.64 17.99 -1.22
N ALA A 620 12.70 16.90 -0.48
CA ALA A 620 13.05 15.58 -1.01
C ALA A 620 12.08 14.48 -0.60
N ALA A 621 11.51 13.73 -1.55
CA ALA A 621 10.71 12.54 -1.27
C ALA A 621 11.50 11.33 -1.77
N THR A 622 11.75 10.36 -0.88
CA THR A 622 12.58 9.19 -1.19
C THR A 622 11.75 7.93 -1.26
N GLY A 623 11.68 7.31 -2.42
CA GLY A 623 11.13 5.97 -2.59
C GLY A 623 12.17 4.88 -2.31
N ALA A 624 11.76 3.63 -2.49
CA ALA A 624 12.66 2.47 -2.42
C ALA A 624 12.15 1.36 -3.35
N ALA A 625 13.04 0.81 -4.17
CA ALA A 625 12.73 -0.37 -4.96
C ALA A 625 12.61 -1.60 -4.06
N ASP A 626 11.73 -2.53 -4.41
CA ASP A 626 11.60 -3.83 -3.77
C ASP A 626 11.66 -4.93 -4.85
N PRO A 627 12.75 -5.70 -4.95
CA PRO A 627 12.87 -6.76 -5.96
C PRO A 627 11.72 -7.76 -5.86
N PRO A 628 11.07 -8.15 -6.98
CA PRO A 628 9.95 -9.08 -6.94
C PRO A 628 10.38 -10.45 -6.44
N VAL A 629 9.66 -10.97 -5.44
CA VAL A 629 9.81 -12.34 -4.96
C VAL A 629 8.48 -13.07 -5.13
N ALA A 630 8.52 -14.19 -5.86
CA ALA A 630 7.33 -14.97 -6.23
C ALA A 630 6.23 -14.12 -6.89
N HIS A 631 6.61 -13.30 -7.88
CA HIS A 631 5.69 -12.45 -8.65
C HIS A 631 4.98 -11.36 -7.83
N GLN A 632 5.56 -10.97 -6.69
CA GLN A 632 5.07 -9.89 -5.86
C GLN A 632 6.22 -8.98 -5.44
N SER A 633 5.97 -7.68 -5.40
CA SER A 633 6.87 -6.68 -4.82
C SER A 633 6.05 -5.66 -4.04
N ASP A 634 6.67 -5.02 -3.06
CA ASP A 634 6.12 -3.94 -2.24
C ASP A 634 7.02 -2.69 -2.27
N PRO A 635 7.24 -2.10 -3.46
CA PRO A 635 8.02 -0.88 -3.59
C PRO A 635 7.44 0.31 -2.83
N ARG A 636 8.32 1.23 -2.44
CA ARG A 636 7.95 2.55 -1.93
C ARG A 636 8.05 3.61 -3.02
N LEU A 637 6.94 4.28 -3.31
CA LEU A 637 6.86 5.36 -4.29
C LEU A 637 6.94 6.73 -3.63
N ALA A 638 7.74 7.61 -4.21
CA ALA A 638 7.83 9.01 -3.83
C ALA A 638 7.36 9.94 -4.97
N ALA A 639 6.66 11.01 -4.59
CA ALA A 639 6.22 12.06 -5.49
C ALA A 639 6.28 13.44 -4.82
N LEU A 640 6.66 14.46 -5.60
CA LEU A 640 6.48 15.87 -5.28
C LEU A 640 5.70 16.52 -6.41
N PHE A 641 4.72 17.35 -6.07
CA PHE A 641 3.88 18.04 -7.04
C PHE A 641 3.39 19.38 -6.49
N CYS A 642 3.06 20.30 -7.40
CA CYS A 642 2.42 21.55 -7.02
C CYS A 642 0.90 21.41 -7.01
N VAL A 643 0.20 21.95 -6.00
CA VAL A 643 -1.27 22.01 -5.95
C VAL A 643 -1.75 23.40 -6.32
N ALA A 644 -2.63 23.50 -7.31
CA ALA A 644 -3.21 24.77 -7.74
C ALA A 644 -4.03 25.45 -6.65
N GLY A 645 -4.00 26.79 -6.64
CA GLY A 645 -4.99 27.57 -5.91
C GLY A 645 -6.40 27.37 -6.38
N THR A 646 -7.36 27.44 -5.46
CA THR A 646 -8.79 27.31 -5.77
C THR A 646 -9.56 28.54 -5.30
N ASN A 647 -10.85 28.61 -5.60
CA ASN A 647 -11.73 29.63 -5.01
C ASN A 647 -12.24 29.22 -3.62
N SER A 648 -11.96 27.99 -3.18
CA SER A 648 -12.37 27.49 -1.88
C SER A 648 -11.35 27.88 -0.81
N GLY A 649 -11.80 28.70 0.15
CA GLY A 649 -11.02 29.00 1.34
C GLY A 649 -10.62 27.74 2.12
N ALA A 650 -11.44 26.69 2.08
CA ALA A 650 -11.16 25.42 2.74
C ALA A 650 -9.94 24.70 2.16
N VAL A 651 -9.93 24.52 0.84
CA VAL A 651 -8.84 23.84 0.13
C VAL A 651 -7.56 24.67 0.26
N ASN A 652 -7.67 25.98 0.09
CA ASN A 652 -6.57 26.92 0.26
C ASN A 652 -6.12 27.10 1.71
N ALA A 653 -6.82 26.59 2.72
CA ALA A 653 -6.35 26.61 4.11
C ALA A 653 -5.57 25.34 4.46
N ALA A 654 -6.06 24.19 3.95
CA ALA A 654 -5.45 22.88 4.15
C ALA A 654 -4.20 22.69 3.29
N SER A 655 -4.32 22.82 1.97
CA SER A 655 -3.19 22.68 1.05
C SER A 655 -2.39 23.96 0.89
N SER A 656 -2.81 25.06 1.51
CA SER A 656 -2.44 26.42 1.09
C SER A 656 -2.64 26.63 -0.42
N ARG A 657 -2.53 27.85 -0.90
CA ARG A 657 -2.82 28.10 -2.32
C ARG A 657 -1.53 28.09 -3.14
N ALA A 658 -1.49 27.31 -4.22
CA ALA A 658 -0.34 27.20 -5.12
C ALA A 658 0.93 26.78 -4.36
N THR A 659 1.01 25.52 -3.96
CA THR A 659 2.01 25.04 -2.99
C THR A 659 2.73 23.81 -3.46
N PRO A 660 3.94 23.56 -2.95
CA PRO A 660 4.47 22.21 -2.96
C PRO A 660 3.57 21.32 -2.10
N SER A 661 3.42 20.10 -2.58
CA SER A 661 2.87 18.98 -1.83
C SER A 661 3.80 17.81 -2.06
N THR A 662 4.06 17.08 -1.00
CA THR A 662 4.91 15.90 -1.02
C THR A 662 4.09 14.71 -0.56
N THR A 663 4.18 13.61 -1.29
CA THR A 663 3.72 12.33 -0.78
C THR A 663 4.95 11.55 -0.37
N ALA A 664 5.10 11.36 0.95
CA ALA A 664 6.09 10.50 1.58
C ALA A 664 5.95 9.05 1.05
N PRO A 665 6.99 8.21 1.21
CA PRO A 665 7.07 6.93 0.51
C PRO A 665 5.87 6.04 0.76
N CYS A 666 5.04 5.87 -0.27
CA CYS A 666 3.90 4.98 -0.23
C CYS A 666 4.24 3.58 -0.70
N ARG A 667 3.89 2.58 0.11
CA ARG A 667 4.05 1.18 -0.25
C ARG A 667 3.00 0.78 -1.28
N LEU A 668 3.45 0.38 -2.45
CA LEU A 668 2.62 -0.13 -3.52
C LEU A 668 2.88 -1.61 -3.65
N ARG A 669 1.92 -2.43 -3.24
CA ARG A 669 2.01 -3.87 -3.47
C ARG A 669 1.62 -4.17 -4.90
N SER A 670 2.56 -4.64 -5.70
CA SER A 670 2.27 -5.17 -7.03
C SER A 670 2.07 -6.68 -6.99
N ARG A 671 0.99 -7.17 -7.61
CA ARG A 671 0.75 -8.59 -7.86
C ARG A 671 0.71 -8.84 -9.36
N LEU A 672 1.23 -10.00 -9.77
CA LEU A 672 1.00 -10.49 -11.12
C LEU A 672 -0.13 -11.52 -11.06
N PRO A 673 -1.12 -11.47 -11.95
CA PRO A 673 -2.10 -12.53 -12.06
C PRO A 673 -1.36 -13.81 -12.45
N ALA A 674 -1.59 -14.88 -11.68
CA ALA A 674 -1.15 -16.20 -12.10
C ALA A 674 -1.85 -16.50 -13.43
N ALA A 675 -1.07 -16.84 -14.48
CA ALA A 675 -1.64 -17.28 -15.75
C ALA A 675 -2.75 -18.28 -15.46
N ALA A 676 -3.98 -17.93 -15.83
CA ALA A 676 -5.16 -18.69 -15.48
C ALA A 676 -5.04 -20.09 -16.12
N PHE A 677 -4.59 -21.06 -15.34
CA PHE A 677 -4.79 -22.46 -15.69
C PHE A 677 -6.31 -22.69 -15.64
N PRO A 678 -6.93 -23.17 -16.73
CA PRO A 678 -8.37 -23.40 -16.74
C PRO A 678 -8.71 -24.37 -15.60
N ALA A 679 -9.46 -23.87 -14.62
CA ALA A 679 -9.99 -24.66 -13.54
C ALA A 679 -10.81 -25.81 -14.15
N ALA A 680 -10.44 -27.05 -13.86
CA ALA A 680 -11.23 -28.21 -14.25
C ALA A 680 -12.63 -28.07 -13.65
N GLY A 681 -13.60 -27.77 -14.52
CA GLY A 681 -14.99 -27.56 -14.15
C GLY A 681 -15.56 -28.77 -13.41
N ARG A 682 -15.97 -28.53 -12.17
CA ARG A 682 -16.78 -29.45 -11.38
C ARG A 682 -18.22 -29.37 -11.90
N PHE A 683 -18.63 -30.37 -12.67
CA PHE A 683 -20.04 -30.55 -13.06
C PHE A 683 -20.86 -30.91 -11.82
N GLU A 684 -21.59 -29.95 -11.26
CA GLU A 684 -22.73 -30.21 -10.38
C GLU A 684 -24.01 -30.02 -11.20
N GLY A 685 -24.55 -31.13 -11.72
CA GLY A 685 -25.88 -31.19 -12.31
C GLY A 685 -26.94 -31.53 -11.25
N PRO A 686 -28.15 -30.93 -11.31
CA PRO A 686 -29.18 -31.12 -10.30
C PRO A 686 -29.92 -32.45 -10.49
N GLY A 687 -29.81 -33.35 -9.51
CA GLY A 687 -30.56 -34.61 -9.48
C GLY A 687 -32.01 -34.43 -9.02
N ARG A 688 -32.96 -34.43 -9.97
CA ARG A 688 -34.36 -34.81 -9.73
C ARG A 688 -34.53 -36.31 -10.01
N ARG A 689 -35.23 -37.01 -9.10
CA ARG A 689 -35.68 -38.41 -9.27
C ARG A 689 -36.55 -38.55 -10.54
N PRO A 690 -36.51 -39.73 -11.19
CA PRO A 690 -37.67 -40.61 -11.09
C PRO A 690 -37.34 -42.10 -10.96
N THR A 691 -38.44 -42.83 -10.80
CA THR A 691 -38.70 -44.20 -10.35
C THR A 691 -38.44 -45.31 -11.38
N SER A 692 -38.15 -46.51 -10.85
CA SER A 692 -38.60 -47.86 -11.29
C SER A 692 -38.37 -48.36 -12.73
N GLY A 693 -37.76 -49.56 -12.86
CA GLY A 693 -38.05 -50.46 -13.99
C GLY A 693 -36.95 -51.44 -14.40
N ALA A 694 -37.01 -52.66 -13.83
CA ALA A 694 -36.68 -54.00 -14.36
C ALA A 694 -35.57 -54.27 -15.42
N PHE A 695 -34.67 -55.21 -15.06
CA PHE A 695 -34.08 -56.40 -15.76
C PHE A 695 -34.45 -56.71 -17.25
N PRO A 696 -33.67 -57.53 -18.03
CA PRO A 696 -32.65 -58.52 -17.61
C PRO A 696 -31.35 -58.67 -18.48
N PHE A 697 -30.42 -59.47 -17.94
CA PHE A 697 -29.28 -60.23 -18.53
C PHE A 697 -29.62 -61.08 -19.80
N PRO A 698 -28.70 -61.84 -20.50
CA PRO A 698 -27.34 -62.32 -20.17
C PRO A 698 -26.34 -62.28 -21.40
N PRO A 699 -25.37 -63.21 -21.61
CA PRO A 699 -23.95 -63.04 -21.28
C PRO A 699 -23.00 -63.30 -22.48
N SER A 700 -21.68 -63.37 -22.22
CA SER A 700 -20.78 -64.46 -22.68
C SER A 700 -19.46 -64.07 -23.40
N TRP A 701 -18.38 -64.69 -22.89
CA TRP A 701 -17.11 -65.12 -23.53
C TRP A 701 -15.95 -64.12 -23.65
N LYS A 702 -14.79 -64.30 -22.97
CA LYS A 702 -13.70 -65.33 -23.00
C LYS A 702 -12.68 -65.12 -24.13
N ARG A 703 -11.40 -65.04 -23.68
CA ARG A 703 -10.10 -65.31 -24.35
C ARG A 703 -9.53 -64.20 -25.23
N ARG A 704 -8.20 -64.06 -25.44
CA ARG A 704 -6.90 -64.39 -24.78
C ARG A 704 -5.87 -64.20 -25.93
N PHE A 705 -4.70 -63.59 -25.64
CA PHE A 705 -3.43 -63.66 -26.41
C PHE A 705 -3.42 -63.06 -27.84
N ALA A 706 -2.33 -62.56 -28.44
CA ALA A 706 -0.95 -62.26 -28.07
C ALA A 706 -0.32 -61.40 -29.20
N ALA A 707 0.66 -60.58 -28.81
CA ALA A 707 1.93 -60.21 -29.48
C ALA A 707 2.08 -60.12 -31.03
N SER A 708 2.45 -58.89 -31.47
CA SER A 708 3.56 -58.48 -32.38
C SER A 708 3.70 -59.06 -33.81
N PRO A 709 4.55 -58.47 -34.71
CA PRO A 709 5.26 -57.18 -34.70
C PRO A 709 5.05 -56.34 -35.98
N ALA A 710 5.72 -55.17 -35.99
CA ALA A 710 5.87 -54.19 -37.06
C ALA A 710 6.51 -54.73 -38.36
N PRO A 711 6.51 -53.91 -39.41
CA PRO A 711 7.74 -53.18 -39.76
C PRO A 711 7.66 -51.66 -39.61
#